data_AF-A0A669CRL6-F1
#
_entry.id   AF-A0A669CRL6-F1
#
_cell.length_a   1.000
_cell.length_b   1.000
_cell.length_c   1.000
_cell.angle_alpha   90.00
_cell.angle_beta   90.00
_cell.angle_gamma   90.00
#
_symmetry.space_group_name_H-M   'P 1'
#
loop_
_entity.id
_entity.type
_entity.pdbx_description
1 polymer ?
#
loop_
_entity_poly.entity_id
_entity_poly.type
_entity_poly.pdbx_seq_one_letter_code
_entity_poly.pdbx_strand_id
1 'polypeptide(L)'
;MSNILSVKLKLVYCLLPLQHHYQNKLKLAIIGQSLFGQEVYSNLRKQGHKVVGVFTVPDKDGKADPLGKFPVRSQGFSDMSDTKLSTLLSSCLPTFICSINNCLMTQLLLFVSLLYVTRTLIHGDKKAGFTVFWADDGLDTGPILLQRECDVEPNDTVDTLYNRFLFPEGIKAMVESVQLIADGKAPRIPQPEEGASYEGIQKKSNAKPAEAIHNWIRGHDKVPGAWTVIDGQSVTLYGSSMLGGSVPEGQPLDIEGASQAARVTKNGLILYGTDGKALLVKNLQFEDGKMIPASKYFSSGESASVELTDDEKTMAEEIRNIWKGILSNVPAIEDTTDFFKSGAASMDVVRLVEEVKQKCAGVQLQNEDVYMATTFQDFIQMFVRKLRGEDQEEELVVDYATKDINNMTVKMPYQCFINGKFEDSENGKTYDSISPSDGSVICKVSYASVGDVDRAVAAAKEAYENGPWGKMNPRDRGSLLYRLADLMEEHQEELATIESIDSGAVYTLALKTHVGMSIQTFRYFAGWCDKIQSLWGKSSAFTHLNLIILKLFSCHSVCAIVIPWNYPLMMLAWKSAACLAAGNTLVLKPAQVTPLTALKFAELSVKAGIPKGVINILPGSGGMVGQRLSEHPDIRKLGFTGSTPIGKQIMKSCAVSNLKKVSLELGGKSPLLIFSDCDMDKAVRMGMSSVYFNKGENCIAAGRLFVEESIHDEFIHRVVEEIKKMKIGDPLDRSTDHGPQNHKAHLDKLLEYCEIGVKEGATLVYGGKRVDRPGFFMEPTVFTDVEDHMFIAKEESFGPVMVVSKFKDGDVDGVLQRANDTEYGLASGVFTRDINKAMYVSERLEAGTVFVNTYNKTDVASPFGGFKQSGFGKDLGEDALMEYLKTKAVTVEY
;
A
#
# COMPACT_ATOMS: atom_id res chain seq x y z
N MET A 1 -21.52 -8.46 49.56
CA MET A 1 -21.32 -8.68 48.11
C MET A 1 -21.34 -7.34 47.41
N SER A 2 -20.16 -6.79 47.11
CA SER A 2 -19.91 -5.80 46.06
C SER A 2 -18.39 -5.77 45.87
N ASN A 3 -17.85 -6.83 45.28
CA ASN A 3 -16.49 -6.85 44.72
C ASN A 3 -16.55 -6.09 43.41
N ILE A 4 -16.16 -4.82 43.41
CA ILE A 4 -15.75 -4.09 42.20
C ILE A 4 -14.44 -3.40 42.55
N LEU A 5 -13.40 -3.67 41.75
CA LEU A 5 -12.07 -3.09 41.90
C LEU A 5 -12.16 -1.56 41.88
N SER A 6 -11.89 -0.91 43.01
CA SER A 6 -11.47 0.48 43.01
C SER A 6 -10.03 0.55 42.47
N VAL A 7 -9.81 1.18 41.31
CA VAL A 7 -8.44 1.48 40.87
C VAL A 7 -7.98 2.75 41.62
N LYS A 8 -7.49 2.58 42.85
CA LYS A 8 -6.86 3.67 43.62
C LYS A 8 -5.47 3.93 43.04
N LEU A 9 -5.29 5.08 42.37
CA LEU A 9 -3.99 5.47 41.81
C LEU A 9 -3.27 6.48 42.74
N LYS A 10 -2.26 5.96 43.45
CA LYS A 10 -0.91 6.55 43.69
C LYS A 10 -0.76 7.78 44.58
N LEU A 11 0.26 7.72 45.43
CA LEU A 11 0.66 8.65 46.49
C LEU A 11 1.94 9.44 46.09
N VAL A 12 2.01 10.74 46.36
CA VAL A 12 3.28 11.50 46.32
C VAL A 12 3.50 12.21 47.66
N TYR A 13 4.68 12.04 48.25
CA TYR A 13 5.12 12.63 49.51
C TYR A 13 6.07 13.82 49.26
N CYS A 14 5.86 14.91 49.99
CA CYS A 14 6.72 16.09 50.05
C CYS A 14 7.28 16.23 51.47
N LEU A 15 8.59 16.42 51.62
CA LEU A 15 9.26 16.72 52.90
C LEU A 15 9.83 18.14 52.86
N LEU A 16 9.43 19.00 53.82
CA LEU A 16 9.92 20.37 53.97
C LEU A 16 10.80 20.51 55.24
N PRO A 17 12.00 21.14 55.16
CA PRO A 17 12.77 21.50 56.35
C PRO A 17 12.04 22.55 57.20
N LEU A 18 12.02 22.34 58.52
CA LEU A 18 11.55 23.36 59.46
C LEU A 18 12.56 24.52 59.56
N GLN A 19 12.01 25.72 59.40
CA GLN A 19 12.62 27.05 59.61
C GLN A 19 13.53 27.60 58.48
N HIS A 20 13.01 28.69 57.90
CA HIS A 20 13.63 29.70 57.05
C HIS A 20 14.12 29.29 55.64
N HIS A 21 13.55 30.01 54.66
CA HIS A 21 13.71 29.96 53.20
C HIS A 21 12.93 28.87 52.46
N TYR A 22 11.78 29.27 51.90
CA TYR A 22 11.21 28.65 50.71
C TYR A 22 12.25 28.73 49.58
N GLN A 23 13.12 27.72 49.52
CA GLN A 23 13.92 27.47 48.32
C GLN A 23 12.96 26.83 47.31
N ASN A 24 12.97 27.29 46.04
CA ASN A 24 12.11 26.83 44.94
C ASN A 24 12.22 25.32 44.60
N LYS A 25 12.78 24.48 45.47
CA LYS A 25 13.11 23.07 45.25
C LYS A 25 12.83 22.26 46.52
N LEU A 26 11.96 21.25 46.39
CA LEU A 26 11.50 20.38 47.48
C LEU A 26 12.25 19.04 47.51
N LYS A 27 12.28 18.37 48.67
CA LYS A 27 12.68 16.96 48.79
C LYS A 27 11.43 16.08 48.79
N LEU A 28 11.34 15.11 47.90
CA LEU A 28 10.09 14.38 47.58
C LEU A 28 10.27 12.87 47.72
N ALA A 29 9.27 12.13 48.17
CA ALA A 29 9.20 10.67 47.99
C ALA A 29 7.98 10.32 47.14
N ILE A 30 8.09 9.33 46.24
CA ILE A 30 7.00 8.98 45.31
C ILE A 30 6.55 7.55 45.61
N ILE A 31 5.24 7.34 45.73
CA ILE A 31 4.65 6.02 45.96
C ILE A 31 3.62 5.72 44.87
N GLY A 32 3.90 4.77 43.98
CA GLY A 32 2.93 4.42 42.95
C GLY A 32 3.38 3.28 42.06
N GLN A 33 2.48 2.82 41.18
CA GLN A 33 2.77 1.73 40.25
C GLN A 33 2.43 2.10 38.79
N SER A 34 3.35 2.02 37.82
CA SER A 34 3.17 2.28 36.35
C SER A 34 3.81 3.56 35.79
N LEU A 35 3.80 3.65 34.46
CA LEU A 35 4.34 4.74 33.61
C LEU A 35 3.99 6.16 34.09
N PHE A 36 2.78 6.38 34.62
CA PHE A 36 2.39 7.69 35.15
C PHE A 36 3.32 8.17 36.28
N GLY A 37 3.70 7.28 37.19
CA GLY A 37 4.59 7.63 38.31
C GLY A 37 6.02 7.90 37.83
N GLN A 38 6.47 7.19 36.81
CA GLN A 38 7.75 7.42 36.13
C GLN A 38 7.79 8.80 35.46
N GLU A 39 6.72 9.21 34.80
CA GLU A 39 6.63 10.53 34.18
C GLU A 39 6.60 11.65 35.23
N VAL A 40 5.80 11.50 36.31
CA VAL A 40 5.80 12.45 37.42
C VAL A 40 7.19 12.56 38.06
N TYR A 41 7.88 11.44 38.31
CA TYR A 41 9.26 11.42 38.80
C TYR A 41 10.20 12.23 37.90
N SER A 42 10.14 11.97 36.59
CA SER A 42 11.02 12.60 35.60
C SER A 42 10.78 14.10 35.51
N ASN A 43 9.51 14.54 35.51
CA ASN A 43 9.15 15.95 35.42
C ASN A 43 9.51 16.74 36.70
N LEU A 44 9.28 16.16 37.88
CA LEU A 44 9.70 16.78 39.16
C LEU A 44 11.22 16.96 39.24
N ARG A 45 12.00 16.00 38.74
CA ARG A 45 13.47 16.11 38.64
C ARG A 45 13.90 17.18 37.65
N LYS A 46 13.24 17.29 36.49
CA LYS A 46 13.49 18.34 35.50
C LYS A 46 13.26 19.74 36.08
N GLN A 47 12.24 19.91 36.93
CA GLN A 47 11.98 21.18 37.64
C GLN A 47 12.94 21.44 38.82
N GLY A 48 13.89 20.53 39.07
CA GLY A 48 14.95 20.71 40.06
C GLY A 48 14.58 20.25 41.47
N HIS A 49 13.42 19.63 41.68
CA HIS A 49 13.09 18.98 42.95
C HIS A 49 13.95 17.72 43.14
N LYS A 50 14.25 17.40 44.40
CA LYS A 50 15.07 16.24 44.77
C LYS A 50 14.18 15.10 45.24
N VAL A 51 13.99 14.08 44.41
CA VAL A 51 13.33 12.84 44.85
C VAL A 51 14.29 12.01 45.71
N VAL A 52 13.92 11.76 46.97
CA VAL A 52 14.72 11.07 48.00
C VAL A 52 14.30 9.62 48.23
N GLY A 53 13.14 9.19 47.73
CA GLY A 53 12.66 7.80 47.83
C GLY A 53 11.59 7.48 46.80
N VAL A 54 11.54 6.22 46.37
CA VAL A 54 10.53 5.69 45.44
C VAL A 54 10.04 4.37 46.00
N PHE A 55 8.72 4.24 46.18
CA PHE A 55 8.08 3.04 46.71
C PHE A 55 7.07 2.51 45.68
N THR A 56 7.18 1.23 45.36
CA THR A 56 6.32 0.54 44.39
C THR A 56 5.82 -0.74 45.03
N VAL A 57 4.67 -1.23 44.59
CA VAL A 57 4.18 -2.58 44.92
C VAL A 57 4.41 -3.45 43.67
N PRO A 58 4.76 -4.74 43.77
CA PRO A 58 4.81 -5.62 42.60
C PRO A 58 3.41 -5.80 41.98
N ASP A 59 3.35 -6.03 40.67
CA ASP A 59 2.09 -6.46 40.02
C ASP A 59 1.71 -7.89 40.48
N LYS A 60 0.45 -8.31 40.29
CA LYS A 60 -0.08 -9.64 40.67
C LYS A 60 0.75 -10.80 40.11
N ASP A 61 1.40 -10.59 38.97
CA ASP A 61 2.25 -11.57 38.28
C ASP A 61 3.75 -11.41 38.59
N GLY A 62 4.12 -10.62 39.61
CA GLY A 62 5.52 -10.39 40.00
C GLY A 62 6.33 -9.52 39.05
N LYS A 63 5.69 -8.86 38.06
CA LYS A 63 6.35 -7.94 37.14
C LYS A 63 6.89 -6.71 37.89
N ALA A 64 8.17 -6.42 37.71
CA ALA A 64 8.82 -5.27 38.32
C ALA A 64 8.28 -3.95 37.75
N ASP A 65 7.87 -3.04 38.64
CA ASP A 65 7.30 -1.76 38.25
C ASP A 65 8.33 -0.87 37.51
N PRO A 66 7.96 -0.23 36.38
CA PRO A 66 8.84 0.69 35.65
C PRO A 66 9.42 1.81 36.53
N LEU A 67 8.65 2.34 37.48
CA LEU A 67 9.08 3.36 38.42
C LEU A 67 10.15 2.82 39.40
N GLY A 68 10.16 1.51 39.68
CA GLY A 68 11.12 0.85 40.56
C GLY A 68 12.53 0.72 39.97
N LYS A 69 12.71 1.01 38.67
CA LYS A 69 14.00 0.92 37.97
C LYS A 69 14.89 2.17 38.12
N PHE A 70 14.37 3.27 38.68
CA PHE A 70 15.14 4.51 38.83
C PHE A 70 16.11 4.47 40.04
N PRO A 71 17.33 5.01 39.91
CA PRO A 71 18.37 4.92 40.93
C PRO A 71 18.09 5.90 42.09
N VAL A 72 17.28 5.45 43.05
CA VAL A 72 17.06 6.06 44.37
C VAL A 72 17.10 4.91 45.38
N ARG A 73 17.29 5.15 46.69
CA ARG A 73 17.14 4.07 47.71
C ARG A 73 15.74 3.44 47.55
N SER A 74 15.65 2.32 46.85
CA SER A 74 14.41 1.56 46.66
C SER A 74 14.34 0.50 47.76
N GLN A 75 13.26 0.51 48.53
CA GLN A 75 12.89 -0.61 49.40
C GLN A 75 11.67 -1.27 48.77
N GLY A 76 11.84 -2.48 48.23
CA GLY A 76 10.74 -3.29 47.73
C GLY A 76 10.06 -4.02 48.89
N PHE A 77 8.75 -3.84 49.05
CA PHE A 77 7.93 -4.69 49.92
C PHE A 77 7.69 -6.01 49.18
N SER A 78 8.51 -7.03 49.47
CA SER A 78 8.59 -8.27 48.69
C SER A 78 7.80 -9.45 49.26
N ASP A 79 6.98 -9.28 50.30
CA ASP A 79 6.27 -10.43 50.89
C ASP A 79 4.98 -10.01 51.63
N MET A 80 3.88 -9.76 50.91
CA MET A 80 2.55 -9.59 51.53
C MET A 80 1.41 -10.03 50.59
N SER A 81 0.67 -11.07 50.98
CA SER A 81 -0.54 -11.57 50.32
C SER A 81 -1.69 -10.55 50.29
N ASP A 82 -2.45 -10.54 49.18
CA ASP A 82 -3.52 -9.61 48.75
C ASP A 82 -4.60 -9.17 49.78
N THR A 83 -4.71 -9.78 50.95
CA THR A 83 -5.80 -9.54 51.91
C THR A 83 -5.54 -8.49 53.01
N LYS A 84 -4.45 -7.71 52.96
CA LYS A 84 -4.12 -6.72 54.03
C LYS A 84 -3.74 -5.31 53.56
N LEU A 85 -4.07 -4.89 52.34
CA LEU A 85 -3.72 -3.53 51.88
C LEU A 85 -4.56 -2.42 52.56
N SER A 86 -5.83 -2.69 52.88
CA SER A 86 -6.69 -1.71 53.58
C SER A 86 -6.32 -1.53 55.05
N THR A 87 -5.79 -2.58 55.70
CA THR A 87 -5.43 -2.55 57.11
C THR A 87 -4.06 -1.91 57.34
N LEU A 88 -3.10 -2.07 56.42
CA LEU A 88 -1.76 -1.48 56.58
C LEU A 88 -1.74 0.05 56.41
N LEU A 89 -2.58 0.59 55.52
CA LEU A 89 -2.69 2.04 55.34
C LEU A 89 -3.31 2.74 56.56
N SER A 90 -4.11 2.03 57.37
CA SER A 90 -4.67 2.59 58.61
C SER A 90 -3.85 2.27 59.87
N SER A 91 -3.11 1.15 59.93
CA SER A 91 -2.44 0.71 61.17
C SER A 91 -0.92 0.86 61.20
N CYS A 92 -0.24 0.99 60.05
CA CYS A 92 1.24 1.06 60.00
C CYS A 92 1.80 2.40 59.53
N LEU A 93 0.95 3.32 59.05
CA LEU A 93 1.36 4.69 58.72
C LEU A 93 1.99 5.42 59.93
N PRO A 94 1.42 5.37 61.15
CA PRO A 94 1.99 6.10 62.29
C PRO A 94 3.39 5.61 62.68
N THR A 95 3.63 4.30 62.58
CA THR A 95 4.90 3.67 62.95
C THR A 95 6.01 3.93 61.91
N PHE A 96 5.65 4.00 60.62
CA PHE A 96 6.59 4.35 59.55
C PHE A 96 6.92 5.85 59.54
N ILE A 97 5.93 6.70 59.86
CA ILE A 97 6.11 8.14 60.09
C ILE A 97 7.07 8.39 61.27
N CYS A 98 7.03 7.55 62.30
CA CYS A 98 7.89 7.67 63.48
C CYS A 98 9.37 7.28 63.24
N SER A 99 9.67 6.37 62.30
CA SER A 99 11.07 6.04 61.97
C SER A 99 11.79 7.13 61.16
N ILE A 100 11.04 8.06 60.57
CA ILE A 100 11.57 9.24 59.84
C ILE A 100 11.69 10.46 60.78
N ASN A 101 11.20 10.39 62.02
CA ASN A 101 11.09 11.51 62.97
C ASN A 101 12.39 12.01 63.63
N ASN A 102 13.59 11.57 63.23
CA ASN A 102 14.84 12.14 63.75
C ASN A 102 15.37 13.36 62.96
N CYS A 103 14.54 13.99 62.13
CA CYS A 103 14.81 15.31 61.56
C CYS A 103 13.52 16.14 61.57
N LEU A 104 13.57 17.34 62.17
CA LEU A 104 12.50 18.34 62.12
C LEU A 104 12.11 18.65 60.65
N MET A 105 11.10 17.95 60.11
CA MET A 105 10.51 18.22 58.80
C MET A 105 8.99 18.03 58.81
N THR A 106 8.24 18.99 58.26
CA THR A 106 6.77 18.89 58.09
C THR A 106 6.48 18.06 56.83
N GLN A 107 5.61 17.03 56.96
CA GLN A 107 5.26 16.10 55.88
C GLN A 107 3.99 16.59 55.14
N LEU A 108 3.99 16.57 53.81
CA LEU A 108 2.82 16.84 52.95
C LEU A 108 2.55 15.63 52.06
N LEU A 109 1.30 15.22 51.92
CA LEU A 109 0.87 14.14 51.01
C LEU A 109 -0.12 14.67 49.97
N LEU A 110 0.03 14.21 48.72
CA LEU A 110 -0.84 14.51 47.58
C LEU A 110 -1.50 13.23 47.03
N PHE A 111 -2.81 13.30 46.79
CA PHE A 111 -3.63 12.21 46.21
C PHE A 111 -4.34 12.65 44.94
N VAL A 112 -4.43 11.75 43.95
CA VAL A 112 -5.29 11.90 42.76
C VAL A 112 -6.35 10.81 42.78
N SER A 113 -7.61 11.17 43.01
CA SER A 113 -8.72 10.21 42.98
C SER A 113 -9.29 10.07 41.56
N LEU A 114 -9.37 8.84 41.08
CA LEU A 114 -9.84 8.44 39.73
C LEU A 114 -11.20 7.73 39.74
N LEU A 115 -11.87 7.69 40.90
CA LEU A 115 -13.02 6.83 41.19
C LEU A 115 -14.29 7.10 40.36
N TYR A 116 -14.33 8.13 39.52
CA TYR A 116 -15.58 8.63 38.94
C TYR A 116 -15.76 8.42 37.43
N VAL A 117 -14.71 8.11 36.65
CA VAL A 117 -14.78 8.14 35.17
C VAL A 117 -15.73 7.08 34.61
N THR A 118 -15.67 5.86 35.14
CA THR A 118 -16.58 4.76 34.78
C THR A 118 -18.04 5.15 35.06
N ARG A 119 -18.30 5.78 36.22
CA ARG A 119 -19.63 6.23 36.63
C ARG A 119 -20.14 7.39 35.75
N THR A 120 -19.28 8.37 35.46
CA THR A 120 -19.55 9.50 34.55
C THR A 120 -20.01 9.00 33.18
N LEU A 121 -19.32 7.99 32.63
CA LEU A 121 -19.70 7.38 31.36
C LEU A 121 -21.02 6.59 31.44
N ILE A 122 -21.23 5.80 32.52
CA ILE A 122 -22.46 5.02 32.73
C ILE A 122 -23.70 5.92 32.85
N HIS A 123 -23.58 7.05 33.54
CA HIS A 123 -24.70 7.99 33.72
C HIS A 123 -24.87 8.98 32.57
N GLY A 124 -23.91 9.05 31.64
CA GLY A 124 -23.97 9.98 30.50
C GLY A 124 -23.66 11.43 30.87
N ASP A 125 -22.86 11.64 31.91
CA ASP A 125 -22.44 12.96 32.33
C ASP A 125 -21.60 13.64 31.22
N LYS A 126 -21.85 14.94 30.99
CA LYS A 126 -21.18 15.71 29.92
C LYS A 126 -19.79 16.19 30.27
N LYS A 127 -19.40 16.09 31.55
CA LYS A 127 -18.10 16.53 32.05
C LYS A 127 -17.46 15.44 32.90
N ALA A 128 -16.18 15.20 32.68
CA ALA A 128 -15.34 14.31 33.47
C ALA A 128 -14.20 15.12 34.08
N GLY A 129 -13.80 14.79 35.30
CA GLY A 129 -12.73 15.51 35.98
C GLY A 129 -11.96 14.65 36.99
N PHE A 130 -10.85 15.20 37.46
CA PHE A 130 -10.11 14.67 38.60
C PHE A 130 -9.76 15.80 39.56
N THR A 131 -9.52 15.42 40.81
CA THR A 131 -9.17 16.34 41.88
C THR A 131 -7.89 15.88 42.55
N VAL A 132 -7.02 16.85 42.85
CA VAL A 132 -5.83 16.70 43.69
C VAL A 132 -6.16 17.24 45.08
N PHE A 133 -5.97 16.42 46.10
CA PHE A 133 -6.29 16.75 47.49
C PHE A 133 -5.02 16.79 48.36
N TRP A 134 -5.10 17.58 49.43
CA TRP A 134 -4.24 17.43 50.59
C TRP A 134 -4.64 16.16 51.34
N ALA A 135 -3.69 15.37 51.85
CA ALA A 135 -4.06 14.24 52.70
C ALA A 135 -4.41 14.67 54.13
N ASP A 136 -5.42 14.04 54.71
CA ASP A 136 -5.68 13.96 56.16
C ASP A 136 -5.75 12.49 56.62
N ASP A 137 -6.15 12.24 57.87
CA ASP A 137 -6.15 10.94 58.58
C ASP A 137 -7.00 9.81 57.92
N GLY A 138 -7.41 9.96 56.65
CA GLY A 138 -8.10 8.94 55.85
C GLY A 138 -8.02 9.23 54.34
N LEU A 139 -8.04 8.18 53.52
CA LEU A 139 -7.99 8.29 52.05
C LEU A 139 -9.23 9.04 51.51
N ASP A 140 -8.98 10.07 50.70
CA ASP A 140 -9.94 10.89 49.91
C ASP A 140 -10.70 12.03 50.62
N THR A 141 -10.36 12.40 51.87
CA THR A 141 -11.16 13.36 52.67
C THR A 141 -10.55 14.75 52.90
N GLY A 142 -9.28 14.98 52.59
CA GLY A 142 -8.65 16.27 52.90
C GLY A 142 -9.01 17.41 51.92
N PRO A 143 -8.63 18.66 52.23
CA PRO A 143 -8.96 19.84 51.43
C PRO A 143 -8.53 19.71 49.95
N ILE A 144 -9.30 20.31 49.05
CA ILE A 144 -8.99 20.36 47.62
C ILE A 144 -7.81 21.32 47.39
N LEU A 145 -6.82 20.84 46.65
CA LEU A 145 -5.68 21.64 46.17
C LEU A 145 -5.93 22.12 44.75
N LEU A 146 -6.33 21.22 43.85
CA LEU A 146 -6.47 21.53 42.42
C LEU A 146 -7.52 20.63 41.77
N GLN A 147 -8.32 21.20 40.87
CA GLN A 147 -9.30 20.45 40.06
C GLN A 147 -9.06 20.71 38.57
N ARG A 148 -9.31 19.68 37.77
CA ARG A 148 -9.33 19.77 36.30
C ARG A 148 -10.54 18.99 35.79
N GLU A 149 -11.18 19.56 34.78
CA GLU A 149 -12.31 18.95 34.08
C GLU A 149 -12.11 19.03 32.56
N CYS A 150 -12.79 18.15 31.85
CA CYS A 150 -12.88 18.14 30.39
C CYS A 150 -14.30 17.76 29.96
N ASP A 151 -14.67 18.15 28.75
CA ASP A 151 -15.92 17.71 28.13
C ASP A 151 -15.82 16.24 27.71
N VAL A 152 -16.88 15.46 27.97
CA VAL A 152 -17.00 14.05 27.57
C VAL A 152 -17.61 13.99 26.17
N GLU A 153 -16.85 13.44 25.23
CA GLU A 153 -17.31 13.28 23.86
C GLU A 153 -18.32 12.11 23.76
N PRO A 154 -19.21 12.12 22.75
CA PRO A 154 -20.25 11.09 22.61
C PRO A 154 -19.72 9.66 22.55
N ASN A 155 -18.50 9.44 22.05
CA ASN A 155 -17.88 8.13 21.91
C ASN A 155 -16.65 7.93 22.81
N ASP A 156 -16.47 8.78 23.81
CA ASP A 156 -15.42 8.57 24.80
C ASP A 156 -15.64 7.27 25.58
N THR A 157 -14.54 6.53 25.78
CA THR A 157 -14.45 5.35 26.65
C THR A 157 -13.57 5.67 27.86
N VAL A 158 -13.52 4.77 28.84
CA VAL A 158 -12.63 4.92 30.01
C VAL A 158 -11.18 5.08 29.56
N ASP A 159 -10.78 4.38 28.50
CA ASP A 159 -9.41 4.37 27.98
C ASP A 159 -9.10 5.65 27.19
N THR A 160 -10.03 6.16 26.38
CA THR A 160 -9.82 7.43 25.66
C THR A 160 -9.72 8.60 26.63
N LEU A 161 -10.61 8.68 27.64
CA LEU A 161 -10.54 9.70 28.69
C LEU A 161 -9.25 9.59 29.50
N TYR A 162 -8.80 8.36 29.79
CA TYR A 162 -7.53 8.15 30.46
C TYR A 162 -6.35 8.66 29.64
N ASN A 163 -6.23 8.25 28.39
CA ASN A 163 -5.07 8.58 27.55
C ASN A 163 -5.06 10.04 27.10
N ARG A 164 -6.23 10.63 26.77
CA ARG A 164 -6.31 11.99 26.23
C ARG A 164 -6.31 13.08 27.30
N PHE A 165 -6.81 12.77 28.49
CA PHE A 165 -6.99 13.77 29.54
C PHE A 165 -6.32 13.36 30.85
N LEU A 166 -6.72 12.26 31.47
CA LEU A 166 -6.31 11.95 32.86
C LEU A 166 -4.81 11.70 32.99
N PHE A 167 -4.22 10.98 32.04
CA PHE A 167 -2.79 10.68 32.04
C PHE A 167 -1.94 11.94 31.80
N PRO A 168 -2.11 12.70 30.69
CA PRO A 168 -1.29 13.89 30.45
C PRO A 168 -1.58 15.04 31.41
N GLU A 169 -2.85 15.34 31.72
CA GLU A 169 -3.20 16.44 32.63
C GLU A 169 -2.96 16.07 34.09
N GLY A 170 -3.11 14.80 34.47
CA GLY A 170 -2.76 14.33 35.81
C GLY A 170 -1.29 14.52 36.13
N ILE A 171 -0.38 14.27 35.17
CA ILE A 171 1.06 14.50 35.35
C ILE A 171 1.32 16.00 35.58
N LYS A 172 0.76 16.86 34.73
CA LYS A 172 0.92 18.32 34.85
C LYS A 172 0.36 18.84 36.17
N ALA A 173 -0.85 18.43 36.53
CA ALA A 173 -1.52 18.81 37.77
C ALA A 173 -0.73 18.40 39.01
N MET A 174 -0.12 17.20 39.01
CA MET A 174 0.71 16.76 40.13
C MET A 174 1.98 17.59 40.28
N VAL A 175 2.64 17.90 39.17
CA VAL A 175 3.84 18.74 39.14
C VAL A 175 3.50 20.18 39.57
N GLU A 176 2.41 20.74 39.05
CA GLU A 176 1.88 22.06 39.43
C GLU A 176 1.52 22.10 40.92
N SER A 177 0.90 21.06 41.45
CA SER A 177 0.55 20.98 42.87
C SER A 177 1.79 21.03 43.76
N VAL A 178 2.86 20.32 43.38
CA VAL A 178 4.15 20.35 44.08
C VAL A 178 4.82 21.73 43.97
N GLN A 179 4.72 22.40 42.82
CA GLN A 179 5.26 23.74 42.64
C GLN A 179 4.47 24.79 43.45
N LEU A 180 3.13 24.73 43.46
CA LEU A 180 2.27 25.59 44.26
C LEU A 180 2.59 25.45 45.76
N ILE A 181 2.90 24.23 46.20
CA ILE A 181 3.38 23.97 47.56
C ILE A 181 4.75 24.60 47.79
N ALA A 182 5.70 24.41 46.87
CA ALA A 182 7.05 24.96 46.98
C ALA A 182 7.06 26.49 47.05
N ASP A 183 6.15 27.13 46.32
CA ASP A 183 5.98 28.58 46.25
C ASP A 183 5.15 29.15 47.42
N GLY A 184 4.61 28.29 48.29
CA GLY A 184 3.74 28.70 49.41
C GLY A 184 2.36 29.23 48.98
N LYS A 185 1.91 28.91 47.76
CA LYS A 185 0.66 29.41 47.15
C LYS A 185 -0.45 28.36 47.04
N ALA A 186 -0.21 27.13 47.48
CA ALA A 186 -1.19 26.04 47.35
C ALA A 186 -2.45 26.29 48.21
N PRO A 187 -3.65 26.33 47.62
CA PRO A 187 -4.89 26.58 48.35
C PRO A 187 -5.32 25.34 49.14
N ARG A 188 -6.11 25.55 50.20
CA ARG A 188 -6.76 24.49 51.00
C ARG A 188 -8.26 24.73 51.00
N ILE A 189 -8.93 24.32 49.93
CA ILE A 189 -10.36 24.55 49.75
C ILE A 189 -11.11 23.43 50.51
N PRO A 190 -11.97 23.73 51.49
CA PRO A 190 -12.77 22.72 52.17
C PRO A 190 -13.64 21.95 51.15
N GLN A 191 -13.71 20.63 51.28
CA GLN A 191 -14.63 19.84 50.46
C GLN A 191 -16.07 20.17 50.85
N PRO A 192 -17.00 20.35 49.91
CA PRO A 192 -18.42 20.44 50.22
C PRO A 192 -18.95 19.10 50.78
N GLU A 193 -19.76 19.15 51.84
CA GLU A 193 -20.36 17.97 52.52
C GLU A 193 -21.53 17.32 51.75
N GLU A 194 -21.76 17.71 50.49
CA GLU A 194 -22.76 17.06 49.65
C GLU A 194 -22.26 15.67 49.24
N GLY A 195 -22.63 14.67 50.05
CA GLY A 195 -22.25 13.29 49.84
C GLY A 195 -22.72 12.76 48.49
N ALA A 196 -21.79 12.25 47.70
CA ALA A 196 -22.13 11.43 46.55
C ALA A 196 -22.84 10.16 47.06
N SER A 197 -24.14 10.04 46.82
CA SER A 197 -24.88 8.82 47.13
C SER A 197 -24.37 7.68 46.23
N TYR A 198 -24.05 6.56 46.88
CA TYR A 198 -23.70 5.28 46.26
C TYR A 198 -24.90 4.36 46.42
N GLU A 199 -25.77 4.31 45.41
CA GLU A 199 -26.77 3.25 45.31
C GLU A 199 -26.24 2.12 44.43
N GLY A 200 -26.32 0.91 44.96
CA GLY A 200 -26.10 -0.34 44.23
C GLY A 200 -27.41 -0.96 43.77
N ILE A 201 -27.31 -1.67 42.64
CA ILE A 201 -28.29 -2.56 41.99
C ILE A 201 -29.32 -1.87 41.07
N GLN A 202 -29.36 -2.34 39.82
CA GLN A 202 -30.63 -2.74 39.20
C GLN A 202 -30.49 -4.11 38.52
N LYS A 203 -31.39 -5.04 38.87
CA LYS A 203 -31.66 -6.31 38.17
C LYS A 203 -32.95 -6.19 37.35
N LYS A 204 -32.97 -6.91 36.22
CA LYS A 204 -34.08 -7.44 35.39
C LYS A 204 -35.50 -6.85 35.60
N SER A 205 -35.77 -5.66 35.05
CA SER A 205 -37.13 -5.27 34.59
C SER A 205 -37.20 -4.02 33.68
N ASN A 206 -36.08 -3.34 33.37
CA ASN A 206 -36.10 -2.01 32.72
C ASN A 206 -35.49 -1.99 31.31
N ALA A 207 -36.32 -1.82 30.29
CA ALA A 207 -35.88 -1.48 28.94
C ALA A 207 -35.35 -0.03 28.88
N LYS A 208 -34.24 0.22 28.18
CA LYS A 208 -33.51 1.50 28.20
C LYS A 208 -33.47 2.19 26.82
N PRO A 209 -33.42 3.54 26.76
CA PRO A 209 -33.14 4.27 25.52
C PRO A 209 -31.75 3.92 24.96
N ALA A 210 -31.54 4.08 23.64
CA ALA A 210 -30.30 3.68 22.97
C ALA A 210 -29.05 4.34 23.55
N GLU A 211 -29.17 5.62 23.95
CA GLU A 211 -28.09 6.37 24.60
C GLU A 211 -27.69 5.76 25.95
N ALA A 212 -28.66 5.26 26.73
CA ALA A 212 -28.38 4.61 28.00
C ALA A 212 -27.75 3.21 27.82
N ILE A 213 -28.06 2.51 26.73
CA ILE A 213 -27.39 1.25 26.36
C ILE A 213 -25.95 1.53 25.94
N HIS A 214 -25.73 2.54 25.09
CA HIS A 214 -24.40 3.00 24.66
C HIS A 214 -23.52 3.43 25.85
N ASN A 215 -24.07 4.26 26.75
CA ASN A 215 -23.38 4.70 27.97
C ASN A 215 -23.01 3.54 28.90
N TRP A 216 -23.88 2.54 28.98
CA TRP A 216 -23.60 1.35 29.77
C TRP A 216 -22.49 0.49 29.18
N ILE A 217 -22.47 0.28 27.85
CA ILE A 217 -21.43 -0.49 27.15
C ILE A 217 -20.06 0.21 27.28
N ARG A 218 -19.96 1.48 26.87
CA ARG A 218 -18.68 2.23 26.94
C ARG A 218 -18.16 2.44 28.37
N GLY A 219 -19.07 2.48 29.34
CA GLY A 219 -18.74 2.54 30.77
C GLY A 219 -18.21 1.22 31.34
N HIS A 220 -18.54 0.08 30.71
CA HIS A 220 -18.07 -1.26 31.10
C HIS A 220 -17.20 -1.91 30.01
N ASP A 221 -16.43 -1.12 29.26
CA ASP A 221 -15.47 -1.62 28.26
C ASP A 221 -14.31 -2.46 28.88
N LYS A 222 -14.31 -2.69 30.21
CA LYS A 222 -13.41 -3.58 30.97
C LYS A 222 -14.19 -4.29 32.10
N VAL A 223 -13.55 -5.25 32.78
CA VAL A 223 -14.13 -6.14 33.82
C VAL A 223 -15.05 -5.37 34.79
N PRO A 224 -16.33 -5.79 34.99
CA PRO A 224 -16.92 -7.08 34.59
C PRO A 224 -17.40 -7.20 33.14
N GLY A 225 -17.32 -6.14 32.31
CA GLY A 225 -17.84 -6.17 30.94
C GLY A 225 -19.36 -5.93 30.86
N ALA A 226 -19.81 -5.25 29.80
CA ALA A 226 -21.23 -5.10 29.48
C ALA A 226 -21.77 -6.36 28.79
N TRP A 227 -22.45 -7.26 29.51
CA TRP A 227 -22.90 -8.55 28.96
C TRP A 227 -24.40 -8.63 28.64
N THR A 228 -24.74 -9.50 27.68
CA THR A 228 -26.10 -9.90 27.30
C THR A 228 -26.13 -11.39 26.98
N VAL A 229 -27.29 -11.96 26.63
CA VAL A 229 -27.43 -13.37 26.25
C VAL A 229 -27.87 -13.46 24.79
N ILE A 230 -27.11 -14.20 23.99
CA ILE A 230 -27.39 -14.48 22.57
C ILE A 230 -27.32 -15.99 22.40
N ASP A 231 -28.38 -16.61 21.86
CA ASP A 231 -28.51 -18.07 21.68
C ASP A 231 -28.18 -18.91 22.95
N GLY A 232 -28.54 -18.39 24.13
CA GLY A 232 -28.32 -19.06 25.41
C GLY A 232 -26.90 -18.96 25.97
N GLN A 233 -25.99 -18.26 25.28
CA GLN A 233 -24.63 -17.97 25.75
C GLN A 233 -24.49 -16.54 26.25
N SER A 234 -23.73 -16.32 27.33
CA SER A 234 -23.39 -14.97 27.79
C SER A 234 -22.35 -14.34 26.86
N VAL A 235 -22.65 -13.16 26.33
CA VAL A 235 -21.81 -12.42 25.39
C VAL A 235 -21.57 -11.02 25.92
N THR A 236 -20.30 -10.63 26.03
CA THR A 236 -19.88 -9.28 26.42
C THR A 236 -19.72 -8.39 25.20
N LEU A 237 -20.29 -7.18 25.26
CA LEU A 237 -20.37 -6.20 24.18
C LEU A 237 -19.26 -5.15 24.35
N TYR A 238 -18.59 -4.79 23.26
CA TYR A 238 -17.50 -3.81 23.28
C TYR A 238 -17.58 -2.83 22.11
N GLY A 239 -17.12 -1.60 22.36
CA GLY A 239 -16.95 -0.57 21.34
C GLY A 239 -18.27 -0.09 20.75
N SER A 240 -19.17 0.43 21.60
CA SER A 240 -20.44 0.98 21.17
C SER A 240 -20.30 2.39 20.55
N SER A 241 -21.17 2.72 19.61
CA SER A 241 -21.31 4.08 19.05
C SER A 241 -22.75 4.35 18.59
N MET A 242 -23.24 5.56 18.80
CA MET A 242 -24.59 5.97 18.36
C MET A 242 -24.67 6.10 16.83
N LEU A 243 -25.75 5.60 16.21
CA LEU A 243 -26.01 5.75 14.77
C LEU A 243 -26.88 6.98 14.49
N GLY A 244 -26.36 7.92 13.69
CA GLY A 244 -27.06 9.17 13.33
C GLY A 244 -27.82 9.17 12.00
N GLY A 245 -27.95 8.02 11.32
CA GLY A 245 -28.53 7.91 9.98
C GLY A 245 -29.35 6.63 9.77
N SER A 246 -29.73 6.34 8.52
CA SER A 246 -30.50 5.13 8.17
C SER A 246 -29.74 3.86 8.57
N VAL A 247 -30.43 2.95 9.25
CA VAL A 247 -29.88 1.66 9.70
C VAL A 247 -29.50 0.81 8.46
N PRO A 248 -28.24 0.37 8.32
CA PRO A 248 -27.85 -0.55 7.26
C PRO A 248 -28.65 -1.86 7.29
N GLU A 249 -28.94 -2.42 6.11
CA GLU A 249 -29.49 -3.77 6.02
C GLU A 249 -28.50 -4.79 6.61
N GLY A 250 -29.04 -5.79 7.30
CA GLY A 250 -28.26 -6.79 8.02
C GLY A 250 -29.13 -7.95 8.47
N GLN A 251 -28.48 -9.05 8.82
CA GLN A 251 -29.14 -10.29 9.21
C GLN A 251 -29.70 -10.16 10.64
N PRO A 252 -30.96 -10.52 10.90
CA PRO A 252 -31.58 -10.36 12.23
C PRO A 252 -30.95 -11.31 13.24
N LEU A 253 -30.73 -10.83 14.47
CA LEU A 253 -30.21 -11.58 15.61
C LEU A 253 -31.08 -11.33 16.84
N ASP A 254 -31.63 -12.39 17.42
CA ASP A 254 -32.44 -12.28 18.63
C ASP A 254 -31.54 -12.17 19.86
N ILE A 255 -31.83 -11.18 20.70
CA ILE A 255 -31.09 -10.93 21.95
C ILE A 255 -32.10 -10.96 23.09
N GLU A 256 -31.80 -11.75 24.12
CA GLU A 256 -32.71 -11.94 25.25
C GLU A 256 -32.95 -10.61 25.98
N GLY A 257 -34.21 -10.16 25.99
CA GLY A 257 -34.62 -8.92 26.66
C GLY A 257 -34.50 -7.64 25.82
N ALA A 258 -34.12 -7.72 24.54
CA ALA A 258 -34.16 -6.59 23.62
C ALA A 258 -35.59 -6.29 23.14
N SER A 259 -35.93 -5.00 22.98
CA SER A 259 -37.27 -4.58 22.52
C SER A 259 -37.53 -4.85 21.03
N GLN A 260 -36.46 -5.04 20.25
CA GLN A 260 -36.47 -5.35 18.82
C GLN A 260 -35.27 -6.24 18.52
N ALA A 261 -35.42 -7.16 17.55
CA ALA A 261 -34.32 -7.98 17.05
C ALA A 261 -33.14 -7.10 16.61
N ALA A 262 -31.94 -7.43 17.09
CA ALA A 262 -30.71 -6.79 16.68
C ALA A 262 -30.39 -7.13 15.22
N ARG A 263 -29.48 -6.39 14.59
CA ARG A 263 -29.07 -6.67 13.20
C ARG A 263 -27.56 -6.75 13.08
N VAL A 264 -27.05 -7.88 12.61
CA VAL A 264 -25.64 -8.01 12.24
C VAL A 264 -25.45 -7.42 10.85
N THR A 265 -24.63 -6.38 10.76
CA THR A 265 -24.29 -5.70 9.52
C THR A 265 -22.80 -5.85 9.24
N LYS A 266 -22.35 -5.52 8.02
CA LYS A 266 -20.93 -5.45 7.67
C LYS A 266 -20.08 -4.59 8.61
N ASN A 267 -20.69 -3.65 9.33
CA ASN A 267 -20.02 -2.71 10.23
C ASN A 267 -20.06 -3.11 11.72
N GLY A 268 -20.88 -4.11 12.08
CA GLY A 268 -21.06 -4.55 13.48
C GLY A 268 -22.50 -4.95 13.79
N LEU A 269 -22.76 -5.22 15.07
CA LEU A 269 -24.09 -5.57 15.60
C LEU A 269 -24.86 -4.29 15.95
N ILE A 270 -26.04 -4.13 15.39
CA ILE A 270 -26.92 -3.00 15.67
C ILE A 270 -27.92 -3.40 16.75
N LEU A 271 -27.92 -2.64 17.85
CA LEU A 271 -28.91 -2.75 18.94
C LEU A 271 -29.88 -1.57 18.87
N TYR A 272 -31.11 -1.80 19.33
CA TYR A 272 -32.16 -0.77 19.38
C TYR A 272 -32.54 -0.45 20.83
N GLY A 273 -32.62 0.84 21.13
CA GLY A 273 -33.22 1.32 22.37
C GLY A 273 -34.74 1.36 22.31
N THR A 274 -35.39 1.54 23.46
CA THR A 274 -36.85 1.73 23.57
C THR A 274 -37.37 2.96 22.84
N ASP A 275 -36.50 3.92 22.52
CA ASP A 275 -36.77 5.13 21.76
C ASP A 275 -36.67 4.94 20.24
N GLY A 276 -36.48 3.70 19.76
CA GLY A 276 -36.37 3.36 18.34
C GLY A 276 -35.06 3.79 17.69
N LYS A 277 -34.14 4.40 18.46
CA LYS A 277 -32.81 4.76 18.00
C LYS A 277 -31.89 3.54 18.02
N ALA A 278 -30.92 3.54 17.12
CA ALA A 278 -29.97 2.46 16.95
C ALA A 278 -28.58 2.84 17.48
N LEU A 279 -27.88 1.86 18.04
CA LEU A 279 -26.45 1.93 18.34
C LEU A 279 -25.72 0.76 17.66
N LEU A 280 -24.47 0.97 17.31
CA LEU A 280 -23.58 -0.04 16.73
C LEU A 280 -22.65 -0.56 17.82
N VAL A 281 -22.51 -1.87 17.93
CA VAL A 281 -21.51 -2.59 18.73
C VAL A 281 -20.50 -3.23 17.79
N LYS A 282 -19.21 -2.97 18.02
CA LYS A 282 -18.14 -3.42 17.12
C LYS A 282 -17.65 -4.82 17.40
N ASN A 283 -17.52 -5.20 18.68
CA ASN A 283 -16.94 -6.48 19.07
C ASN A 283 -17.80 -7.20 20.10
N LEU A 284 -17.72 -8.53 20.08
CA LEU A 284 -18.38 -9.44 21.00
C LEU A 284 -17.32 -10.33 21.64
N GLN A 285 -17.45 -10.62 22.93
CA GLN A 285 -16.62 -11.61 23.62
C GLN A 285 -17.50 -12.69 24.25
N PHE A 286 -17.20 -13.96 23.98
CA PHE A 286 -17.94 -15.10 24.53
C PHE A 286 -17.38 -15.55 25.89
N GLU A 287 -18.08 -16.45 26.58
CA GLU A 287 -17.67 -16.96 27.90
C GLU A 287 -16.29 -17.66 27.90
N ASP A 288 -15.88 -18.21 26.76
CA ASP A 288 -14.55 -18.82 26.56
C ASP A 288 -13.41 -17.79 26.43
N GLY A 289 -13.75 -16.49 26.47
CA GLY A 289 -12.81 -15.38 26.31
C GLY A 289 -12.55 -14.97 24.86
N LYS A 290 -13.08 -15.69 23.86
CA LYS A 290 -12.91 -15.42 22.43
C LYS A 290 -13.59 -14.10 22.06
N MET A 291 -12.82 -13.17 21.51
CA MET A 291 -13.32 -11.90 21.01
C MET A 291 -13.43 -11.91 19.48
N ILE A 292 -14.60 -11.59 18.95
CA ILE A 292 -14.84 -11.49 17.50
C ILE A 292 -15.37 -10.11 17.11
N PRO A 293 -15.11 -9.64 15.88
CA PRO A 293 -15.87 -8.54 15.30
C PRO A 293 -17.35 -8.94 15.21
N ALA A 294 -18.23 -8.08 15.71
CA ALA A 294 -19.67 -8.33 15.74
C ALA A 294 -20.27 -8.48 14.33
N SER A 295 -19.64 -7.86 13.31
CA SER A 295 -20.01 -8.02 11.90
C SER A 295 -19.80 -9.43 11.35
N LYS A 296 -18.93 -10.20 12.00
CA LYS A 296 -18.64 -11.59 11.67
C LYS A 296 -19.44 -12.57 12.51
N TYR A 297 -20.46 -12.14 13.27
CA TYR A 297 -21.22 -13.06 14.11
C TYR A 297 -21.78 -14.26 13.31
N PHE A 298 -22.47 -14.01 12.19
CA PHE A 298 -22.96 -15.08 11.31
C PHE A 298 -21.86 -15.70 10.42
N SER A 299 -20.77 -14.97 10.18
CA SER A 299 -19.61 -15.46 9.40
C SER A 299 -18.64 -16.31 10.24
N SER A 300 -18.72 -16.23 11.57
CA SER A 300 -17.91 -17.02 12.50
C SER A 300 -18.33 -18.49 12.56
N GLY A 301 -19.41 -18.83 11.85
CA GLY A 301 -19.74 -20.22 11.47
C GLY A 301 -18.87 -20.79 10.35
N GLU A 302 -18.07 -19.97 9.65
CA GLU A 302 -17.13 -20.42 8.60
C GLU A 302 -15.68 -19.98 8.87
N SER A 303 -15.31 -19.93 10.14
CA SER A 303 -13.95 -20.27 10.54
C SER A 303 -14.06 -21.35 11.59
N ALA A 304 -14.50 -22.54 11.15
CA ALA A 304 -14.38 -23.73 11.97
C ALA A 304 -12.93 -23.80 12.44
N SER A 305 -12.73 -23.71 13.76
CA SER A 305 -11.53 -24.28 14.35
C SER A 305 -11.49 -25.71 13.85
N VAL A 306 -10.47 -26.02 13.06
CA VAL A 306 -10.34 -27.34 12.47
C VAL A 306 -10.27 -28.33 13.64
N GLU A 307 -11.26 -29.23 13.72
CA GLU A 307 -11.21 -30.29 14.72
C GLU A 307 -10.01 -31.17 14.41
N LEU A 308 -9.03 -31.14 15.30
CA LEU A 308 -7.80 -31.90 15.16
C LEU A 308 -8.11 -33.39 15.29
N THR A 309 -7.67 -34.17 14.32
CA THR A 309 -7.55 -35.63 14.45
C THR A 309 -6.56 -35.98 15.56
N ASP A 310 -6.59 -37.21 16.08
CA ASP A 310 -5.68 -37.59 17.17
C ASP A 310 -4.19 -37.55 16.75
N ASP A 311 -3.91 -37.77 15.46
CA ASP A 311 -2.57 -37.58 14.88
C ASP A 311 -2.17 -36.10 14.87
N GLU A 312 -3.08 -35.20 14.47
CA GLU A 312 -2.82 -33.75 14.45
C GLU A 312 -2.70 -33.14 15.84
N LYS A 313 -3.42 -33.67 16.84
CA LYS A 313 -3.23 -33.30 18.25
C LYS A 313 -1.82 -33.67 18.73
N THR A 314 -1.34 -34.84 18.30
CA THR A 314 0.02 -35.30 18.62
C THR A 314 1.06 -34.37 17.98
N MET A 315 0.88 -34.02 16.70
CA MET A 315 1.75 -33.04 16.03
C MET A 315 1.66 -31.64 16.68
N ALA A 316 0.48 -31.18 17.06
CA ALA A 316 0.32 -29.90 17.74
C ALA A 316 1.07 -29.87 19.08
N GLU A 317 1.08 -30.97 19.83
CA GLU A 317 1.85 -31.07 21.07
C GLU A 317 3.36 -31.12 20.82
N GLU A 318 3.81 -31.78 19.74
CA GLU A 318 5.22 -31.71 19.31
C GLU A 318 5.63 -30.27 18.95
N ILE A 319 4.80 -29.55 18.21
CA ILE A 319 5.01 -28.14 17.86
C ILE A 319 5.01 -27.27 19.12
N ARG A 320 4.13 -27.55 20.10
CA ARG A 320 4.11 -26.87 21.40
C ARG A 320 5.43 -27.03 22.14
N ASN A 321 6.03 -28.22 22.06
CA ASN A 321 7.34 -28.49 22.63
C ASN A 321 8.48 -27.76 21.90
N ILE A 322 8.40 -27.61 20.58
CA ILE A 322 9.34 -26.78 19.80
C ILE A 322 9.24 -25.31 20.25
N TRP A 323 8.02 -24.77 20.34
CA TRP A 323 7.78 -23.41 20.84
C TRP A 323 8.36 -23.20 22.23
N LYS A 324 8.15 -24.16 23.14
CA LYS A 324 8.73 -24.12 24.49
C LYS A 324 10.26 -24.17 24.49
N GLY A 325 10.87 -24.93 23.58
CA GLY A 325 12.33 -25.01 23.42
C GLY A 325 12.96 -23.75 22.83
N ILE A 326 12.18 -22.92 22.16
CA ILE A 326 12.60 -21.62 21.62
C ILE A 326 12.34 -20.53 22.67
N LEU A 327 11.11 -20.46 23.18
CA LEU A 327 10.64 -19.48 24.17
C LEU A 327 10.96 -19.93 25.60
N SER A 328 12.25 -20.08 25.89
CA SER A 328 12.75 -20.59 27.18
C SER A 328 12.37 -19.75 28.41
N ASN A 329 11.94 -18.51 28.19
CA ASN A 329 11.44 -17.57 29.21
C ASN A 329 9.93 -17.68 29.48
N VAL A 330 9.20 -18.50 28.72
CA VAL A 330 7.76 -18.71 28.88
C VAL A 330 7.51 -20.01 29.64
N PRO A 331 6.83 -19.99 30.81
CA PRO A 331 6.63 -21.19 31.64
C PRO A 331 5.82 -22.30 30.95
N ALA A 332 4.78 -21.91 30.20
CA ALA A 332 3.92 -22.80 29.44
C ALA A 332 3.43 -22.10 28.17
N ILE A 333 3.43 -22.83 27.05
CA ILE A 333 2.88 -22.32 25.79
C ILE A 333 1.38 -22.58 25.82
N GLU A 334 0.60 -21.54 26.02
CA GLU A 334 -0.86 -21.52 25.87
C GLU A 334 -1.25 -21.17 24.43
N ASP A 335 -2.49 -21.44 24.05
CA ASP A 335 -3.02 -21.19 22.71
C ASP A 335 -2.95 -19.70 22.31
N THR A 336 -3.06 -18.80 23.28
CA THR A 336 -2.92 -17.34 23.09
C THR A 336 -1.48 -16.84 23.12
N THR A 337 -0.49 -17.72 23.30
CA THR A 337 0.93 -17.33 23.38
C THR A 337 1.36 -16.74 22.05
N ASP A 338 1.82 -15.49 22.06
CA ASP A 338 2.34 -14.80 20.88
C ASP A 338 3.85 -15.00 20.79
N PHE A 339 4.31 -15.51 19.66
CA PHE A 339 5.70 -15.91 19.41
C PHE A 339 6.67 -14.73 19.58
N PHE A 340 6.36 -13.57 19.00
CA PHE A 340 7.26 -12.41 19.01
C PHE A 340 7.15 -11.61 20.30
N LYS A 341 5.94 -11.43 20.86
CA LYS A 341 5.78 -10.75 22.16
C LYS A 341 6.43 -11.53 23.30
N SER A 342 6.57 -12.84 23.14
CA SER A 342 7.27 -13.70 24.10
C SER A 342 8.80 -13.64 23.97
N GLY A 343 9.35 -12.89 23.01
CA GLY A 343 10.78 -12.62 22.91
C GLY A 343 11.53 -13.37 21.80
N ALA A 344 10.83 -14.09 20.91
CA ALA A 344 11.46 -14.71 19.74
C ALA A 344 11.95 -13.67 18.73
N ALA A 345 13.13 -13.93 18.14
CA ALA A 345 13.73 -13.12 17.07
C ALA A 345 13.60 -13.81 15.70
N SER A 346 14.08 -13.17 14.64
CA SER A 346 14.02 -13.74 13.28
C SER A 346 14.77 -15.07 13.12
N MET A 347 15.84 -15.31 13.88
CA MET A 347 16.54 -16.60 13.88
C MET A 347 15.68 -17.73 14.47
N ASP A 348 14.83 -17.39 15.44
CA ASP A 348 13.93 -18.34 16.09
C ASP A 348 12.78 -18.76 15.17
N VAL A 349 12.38 -17.89 14.23
CA VAL A 349 11.41 -18.23 13.17
C VAL A 349 11.98 -19.32 12.26
N VAL A 350 13.22 -19.18 11.80
CA VAL A 350 13.88 -20.18 10.95
C VAL A 350 14.02 -21.49 11.71
N ARG A 351 14.44 -21.43 12.98
CA ARG A 351 14.54 -22.60 13.85
C ARG A 351 13.19 -23.31 14.02
N LEU A 352 12.11 -22.55 14.27
CA LEU A 352 10.76 -23.10 14.37
C LEU A 352 10.37 -23.82 13.07
N VAL A 353 10.55 -23.17 11.92
CA VAL A 353 10.16 -23.73 10.63
C VAL A 353 10.91 -25.03 10.32
N GLU A 354 12.23 -25.05 10.54
CA GLU A 354 13.04 -26.23 10.25
C GLU A 354 12.81 -27.37 11.26
N GLU A 355 12.65 -27.08 12.56
CA GLU A 355 12.31 -28.12 13.54
C GLU A 355 10.91 -28.72 13.28
N VAL A 356 9.94 -27.90 12.83
CA VAL A 356 8.60 -28.37 12.45
C VAL A 356 8.68 -29.25 11.20
N LYS A 357 9.41 -28.84 10.16
CA LYS A 357 9.61 -29.68 8.95
C LYS A 357 10.31 -31.00 9.27
N GLN A 358 11.25 -30.99 10.22
CA GLN A 358 12.00 -32.18 10.61
C GLN A 358 11.13 -33.19 11.39
N LYS A 359 10.27 -32.70 12.30
CA LYS A 359 9.46 -33.55 13.18
C LYS A 359 8.10 -33.90 12.59
N CYS A 360 7.50 -32.99 11.85
CA CYS A 360 6.20 -33.16 11.22
C CYS A 360 6.37 -33.23 9.69
N ALA A 361 6.46 -34.45 9.15
CA ALA A 361 6.62 -34.67 7.72
C ALA A 361 5.34 -34.30 6.92
N GLY A 362 5.51 -33.78 5.70
CA GLY A 362 4.42 -33.60 4.74
C GLY A 362 3.81 -32.19 4.63
N VAL A 363 4.28 -31.20 5.39
CA VAL A 363 3.81 -29.80 5.28
C VAL A 363 4.83 -28.92 4.56
N GLN A 364 4.36 -28.00 3.72
CA GLN A 364 5.18 -26.89 3.19
C GLN A 364 5.01 -25.64 4.06
N LEU A 365 5.96 -25.45 4.96
CA LEU A 365 6.01 -24.29 5.86
C LEU A 365 7.10 -23.30 5.43
N GLN A 366 6.77 -22.02 5.39
CA GLN A 366 7.67 -20.90 5.09
C GLN A 366 7.81 -19.97 6.30
N ASN A 367 8.82 -19.10 6.29
CA ASN A 367 9.03 -18.15 7.39
C ASN A 367 7.86 -17.16 7.51
N GLU A 368 7.24 -16.75 6.39
CA GLU A 368 6.09 -15.83 6.39
C GLU A 368 4.90 -16.39 7.18
N ASP A 369 4.73 -17.71 7.20
CA ASP A 369 3.61 -18.37 7.91
C ASP A 369 3.64 -18.06 9.42
N VAL A 370 4.83 -18.02 10.01
CA VAL A 370 5.02 -17.66 11.43
C VAL A 370 4.73 -16.19 11.68
N TYR A 371 5.05 -15.32 10.72
CA TYR A 371 4.75 -13.88 10.81
C TYR A 371 3.26 -13.58 10.64
N MET A 372 2.54 -14.40 9.87
CA MET A 372 1.10 -14.26 9.63
C MET A 372 0.25 -14.91 10.73
N ALA A 373 0.76 -15.94 11.40
CA ALA A 373 0.11 -16.66 12.48
C ALA A 373 0.96 -16.58 13.76
N THR A 374 0.96 -15.39 14.39
CA THR A 374 1.88 -15.10 15.49
C THR A 374 1.49 -15.76 16.81
N THR A 375 0.24 -16.19 16.98
CA THR A 375 -0.21 -16.93 18.17
C THR A 375 -0.13 -18.43 17.96
N PHE A 376 0.06 -19.20 19.04
CA PHE A 376 0.17 -20.65 18.95
C PHE A 376 -1.08 -21.28 18.32
N GLN A 377 -2.27 -20.81 18.70
CA GLN A 377 -3.54 -21.30 18.13
C GLN A 377 -3.64 -21.02 16.63
N ASP A 378 -3.35 -19.78 16.22
CA ASP A 378 -3.39 -19.42 14.80
C ASP A 378 -2.37 -20.24 14.00
N PHE A 379 -1.19 -20.48 14.58
CA PHE A 379 -0.12 -21.27 13.95
C PHE A 379 -0.54 -22.72 13.77
N ILE A 380 -1.15 -23.36 14.77
CA ILE A 380 -1.65 -24.74 14.64
C ILE A 380 -2.80 -24.83 13.64
N GLN A 381 -3.74 -23.87 13.66
CA GLN A 381 -4.85 -23.84 12.71
C GLN A 381 -4.35 -23.69 11.27
N MET A 382 -3.39 -22.80 11.03
CA MET A 382 -2.72 -22.62 9.74
C MET A 382 -1.93 -23.87 9.33
N PHE A 383 -1.15 -24.45 10.24
CA PHE A 383 -0.35 -25.65 9.98
C PHE A 383 -1.23 -26.83 9.56
N VAL A 384 -2.35 -27.06 10.26
CA VAL A 384 -3.27 -28.16 9.97
C VAL A 384 -4.00 -27.94 8.64
N ARG A 385 -4.43 -26.72 8.33
CA ARG A 385 -5.01 -26.39 7.02
C ARG A 385 -4.04 -26.66 5.89
N LYS A 386 -2.77 -26.31 6.06
CA LYS A 386 -1.71 -26.66 5.09
C LYS A 386 -1.47 -28.16 4.99
N LEU A 387 -1.45 -28.86 6.13
CA LEU A 387 -1.24 -30.31 6.17
C LEU A 387 -2.36 -31.08 5.46
N ARG A 388 -3.60 -30.64 5.61
CA ARG A 388 -4.78 -31.21 4.95
C ARG A 388 -4.91 -30.80 3.47
N GLY A 389 -4.08 -29.88 3.01
CA GLY A 389 -4.20 -29.28 1.68
C GLY A 389 -5.43 -28.38 1.53
N GLU A 390 -6.05 -27.93 2.63
CA GLU A 390 -7.15 -26.95 2.62
C GLU A 390 -6.66 -25.55 2.19
N ASP A 391 -5.35 -25.29 2.30
CA ASP A 391 -4.65 -24.14 1.71
C ASP A 391 -4.19 -24.40 0.26
N GLN A 392 -4.49 -25.55 -0.35
CA GLN A 392 -4.33 -25.68 -1.81
C GLN A 392 -5.33 -24.70 -2.43
N GLU A 393 -4.80 -23.60 -2.99
CA GLU A 393 -5.58 -22.66 -3.76
C GLU A 393 -6.47 -23.45 -4.75
N GLU A 394 -7.77 -23.12 -4.79
CA GLU A 394 -8.67 -23.60 -5.85
C GLU A 394 -7.89 -23.62 -7.17
N GLU A 395 -7.78 -24.79 -7.80
CA GLU A 395 -7.08 -24.94 -9.07
C GLU A 395 -7.60 -23.85 -10.02
N LEU A 396 -6.69 -23.03 -10.56
CA LEU A 396 -7.07 -21.92 -11.42
C LEU A 396 -7.80 -22.48 -12.65
N VAL A 397 -9.13 -22.38 -12.64
CA VAL A 397 -9.98 -22.74 -13.78
C VAL A 397 -9.86 -21.62 -14.81
N VAL A 398 -9.36 -21.97 -16.00
CA VAL A 398 -9.21 -21.04 -17.10
C VAL A 398 -9.77 -21.69 -18.36
N ASP A 399 -10.67 -20.96 -19.02
CA ASP A 399 -11.10 -21.31 -20.37
C ASP A 399 -10.09 -20.77 -21.38
N TYR A 400 -9.58 -21.66 -22.23
CA TYR A 400 -8.55 -21.33 -23.22
C TYR A 400 -9.10 -21.39 -24.64
N ALA A 401 -8.76 -20.38 -25.43
CA ALA A 401 -8.66 -20.54 -26.86
C ALA A 401 -7.33 -21.25 -27.17
N THR A 402 -7.40 -22.44 -27.76
CA THR A 402 -6.22 -23.24 -28.12
C THR A 402 -5.92 -23.14 -29.60
N LYS A 403 -4.64 -22.99 -29.96
CA LYS A 403 -4.20 -23.00 -31.37
C LYS A 403 -2.89 -23.76 -31.51
N ASP A 404 -2.86 -24.74 -32.40
CA ASP A 404 -1.62 -25.44 -32.77
C ASP A 404 -0.87 -24.62 -33.81
N ILE A 405 0.21 -23.96 -33.37
CA ILE A 405 0.98 -23.02 -34.20
C ILE A 405 2.42 -22.92 -33.70
N ASN A 406 3.37 -22.62 -34.61
CA ASN A 406 4.79 -22.49 -34.27
C ASN A 406 5.37 -23.70 -33.51
N ASN A 407 4.93 -24.92 -33.89
CA ASN A 407 5.30 -26.20 -33.28
C ASN A 407 4.92 -26.35 -31.78
N MET A 408 3.88 -25.65 -31.33
CA MET A 408 3.34 -25.77 -29.98
C MET A 408 1.82 -25.61 -29.96
N THR A 409 1.18 -26.11 -28.91
CA THR A 409 -0.23 -25.83 -28.62
C THR A 409 -0.28 -24.61 -27.70
N VAL A 410 -0.59 -23.45 -28.27
CA VAL A 410 -0.70 -22.19 -27.53
C VAL A 410 -2.05 -22.15 -26.80
N LYS A 411 -2.04 -21.83 -25.51
CA LYS A 411 -3.25 -21.69 -24.68
C LYS A 411 -3.45 -20.24 -24.28
N MET A 412 -4.50 -19.61 -24.82
CA MET A 412 -4.80 -18.19 -24.64
C MET A 412 -6.06 -18.00 -23.80
N PRO A 413 -5.95 -17.47 -22.57
CA PRO A 413 -7.12 -16.99 -21.84
C PRO A 413 -7.76 -15.82 -22.61
N TYR A 414 -9.08 -15.76 -22.63
CA TYR A 414 -9.84 -14.74 -23.40
C TYR A 414 -10.86 -13.95 -22.57
N GLN A 415 -10.98 -14.27 -21.28
CA GLN A 415 -11.93 -13.66 -20.35
C GLN A 415 -11.35 -12.44 -19.62
N CYS A 416 -12.19 -11.66 -18.94
CA CYS A 416 -11.71 -10.64 -18.01
C CYS A 416 -10.99 -11.32 -16.85
N PHE A 417 -9.91 -10.72 -16.34
CA PHE A 417 -9.21 -11.24 -15.17
C PHE A 417 -9.48 -10.32 -13.97
N ILE A 418 -10.26 -10.80 -13.01
CA ILE A 418 -10.70 -10.02 -11.86
C ILE A 418 -10.52 -10.88 -10.61
N ASN A 419 -9.88 -10.32 -9.58
CA ASN A 419 -9.70 -10.97 -8.29
C ASN A 419 -9.07 -12.39 -8.36
N GLY A 420 -8.09 -12.58 -9.26
CA GLY A 420 -7.41 -13.87 -9.43
C GLY A 420 -8.21 -14.92 -10.20
N LYS A 421 -9.33 -14.57 -10.83
CA LYS A 421 -10.18 -15.47 -11.61
C LYS A 421 -10.41 -14.92 -13.01
N PHE A 422 -10.55 -15.84 -13.98
CA PHE A 422 -11.03 -15.51 -15.31
C PHE A 422 -12.56 -15.59 -15.31
N GLU A 423 -13.22 -14.51 -15.71
CA GLU A 423 -14.68 -14.43 -15.77
C GLU A 423 -15.16 -13.67 -17.01
N ASP A 424 -16.35 -14.03 -17.50
CA ASP A 424 -17.01 -13.31 -18.58
C ASP A 424 -17.37 -11.89 -18.13
N SER A 425 -17.57 -11.00 -19.12
CA SER A 425 -18.09 -9.67 -18.85
C SER A 425 -19.50 -9.77 -18.25
N GLU A 426 -19.87 -8.83 -17.36
CA GLU A 426 -21.17 -8.81 -16.69
C GLU A 426 -22.37 -8.92 -17.66
N ASN A 427 -22.23 -8.37 -18.86
CA ASN A 427 -23.27 -8.38 -19.89
C ASN A 427 -23.07 -9.46 -20.98
N GLY A 428 -22.09 -10.34 -20.82
CA GLY A 428 -21.75 -11.42 -21.75
C GLY A 428 -21.25 -10.96 -23.13
N LYS A 429 -20.93 -9.67 -23.30
CA LYS A 429 -20.44 -9.15 -24.58
C LYS A 429 -19.01 -9.60 -24.84
N THR A 430 -18.76 -9.93 -26.11
CA THR A 430 -17.43 -10.28 -26.62
C THR A 430 -17.12 -9.49 -27.89
N TYR A 431 -15.85 -9.47 -28.29
CA TYR A 431 -15.41 -8.96 -29.60
C TYR A 431 -14.33 -9.88 -30.19
N ASP A 432 -14.11 -9.78 -31.49
CA ASP A 432 -13.12 -10.61 -32.18
C ASP A 432 -11.72 -9.98 -32.08
N SER A 433 -10.73 -10.75 -31.62
CA SER A 433 -9.31 -10.45 -31.85
C SER A 433 -8.92 -10.96 -33.24
N ILE A 434 -8.23 -10.12 -34.01
CA ILE A 434 -7.95 -10.35 -35.44
C ILE A 434 -6.45 -10.50 -35.65
N SER A 435 -6.04 -11.54 -36.39
CA SER A 435 -4.64 -11.69 -36.76
C SER A 435 -4.28 -10.75 -37.90
N PRO A 436 -3.24 -9.91 -37.77
CA PRO A 436 -2.84 -9.00 -38.84
C PRO A 436 -2.17 -9.70 -40.02
N SER A 437 -1.71 -10.93 -39.86
CA SER A 437 -1.01 -11.70 -40.90
C SER A 437 -1.93 -12.15 -42.04
N ASP A 438 -3.21 -12.36 -41.77
CA ASP A 438 -4.18 -12.84 -42.76
C ASP A 438 -5.57 -12.18 -42.65
N GLY A 439 -5.85 -11.46 -41.56
CA GLY A 439 -7.15 -10.84 -41.29
C GLY A 439 -8.18 -11.80 -40.67
N SER A 440 -7.78 -13.01 -40.28
CA SER A 440 -8.66 -14.01 -39.66
C SER A 440 -8.93 -13.70 -38.18
N VAL A 441 -10.05 -14.21 -37.66
CA VAL A 441 -10.35 -14.14 -36.22
C VAL A 441 -9.48 -15.15 -35.48
N ILE A 442 -8.74 -14.70 -34.45
CA ILE A 442 -7.96 -15.57 -33.57
C ILE A 442 -8.90 -16.25 -32.56
N CYS A 443 -9.63 -15.45 -31.79
CA CYS A 443 -10.63 -15.89 -30.83
C CYS A 443 -11.55 -14.73 -30.44
N LYS A 444 -12.62 -15.03 -29.70
CA LYS A 444 -13.49 -14.04 -29.07
C LYS A 444 -12.97 -13.70 -27.69
N VAL A 445 -12.89 -12.41 -27.38
CA VAL A 445 -12.40 -11.88 -26.10
C VAL A 445 -13.54 -11.16 -25.39
N SER A 446 -13.61 -11.29 -24.06
CA SER A 446 -14.59 -10.57 -23.24
C SER A 446 -14.48 -9.06 -23.43
N TYR A 447 -15.63 -8.40 -23.57
CA TYR A 447 -15.74 -6.96 -23.69
C TYR A 447 -16.23 -6.40 -22.36
N ALA A 448 -15.29 -5.94 -21.51
CA ALA A 448 -15.60 -5.44 -20.18
C ALA A 448 -16.69 -4.37 -20.20
N SER A 449 -17.58 -4.39 -19.21
CA SER A 449 -18.61 -3.39 -18.91
C SER A 449 -18.09 -2.35 -17.90
N VAL A 450 -18.91 -1.35 -17.57
CA VAL A 450 -18.62 -0.42 -16.46
C VAL A 450 -18.67 -1.17 -15.11
N GLY A 451 -19.58 -2.11 -14.93
CA GLY A 451 -19.67 -2.93 -13.72
C GLY A 451 -18.42 -3.81 -13.53
N ASP A 452 -17.85 -4.33 -14.61
CA ASP A 452 -16.57 -5.08 -14.56
C ASP A 452 -15.42 -4.20 -14.08
N VAL A 453 -15.37 -2.93 -14.51
CA VAL A 453 -14.37 -1.96 -14.03
C VAL A 453 -14.52 -1.73 -12.53
N ASP A 454 -15.75 -1.53 -12.06
CA ASP A 454 -16.01 -1.26 -10.65
C ASP A 454 -15.68 -2.48 -9.78
N ARG A 455 -15.98 -3.70 -10.24
CA ARG A 455 -15.58 -4.95 -9.58
C ARG A 455 -14.06 -5.10 -9.51
N ALA A 456 -13.35 -4.84 -10.60
CA ALA A 456 -11.88 -4.91 -10.63
C ALA A 456 -11.23 -3.89 -9.69
N VAL A 457 -11.75 -2.66 -9.65
CA VAL A 457 -11.25 -1.62 -8.74
C VAL A 457 -11.54 -1.98 -7.28
N ALA A 458 -12.72 -2.53 -6.99
CA ALA A 458 -13.05 -3.01 -5.65
C ALA A 458 -12.11 -4.15 -5.20
N ALA A 459 -11.82 -5.11 -6.07
CA ALA A 459 -10.87 -6.20 -5.80
C ALA A 459 -9.45 -5.66 -5.56
N ALA A 460 -8.99 -4.73 -6.40
CA ALA A 460 -7.68 -4.08 -6.22
C ALA A 460 -7.59 -3.30 -4.91
N LYS A 461 -8.68 -2.66 -4.49
CA LYS A 461 -8.75 -1.92 -3.23
C LYS A 461 -8.66 -2.87 -2.04
N GLU A 462 -9.44 -3.95 -2.06
CA GLU A 462 -9.45 -4.96 -1.00
C GLU A 462 -8.07 -5.63 -0.85
N ALA A 463 -7.44 -6.00 -1.97
CA ALA A 463 -6.10 -6.59 -1.98
C ALA A 463 -5.03 -5.66 -1.40
N TYR A 464 -5.19 -4.35 -1.58
CA TYR A 464 -4.27 -3.34 -1.03
C TYR A 464 -4.52 -3.05 0.45
N GLU A 465 -5.78 -2.77 0.84
CA GLU A 465 -6.12 -2.29 2.19
C GLU A 465 -6.12 -3.41 3.22
N ASN A 466 -6.67 -4.58 2.86
CA ASN A 466 -6.91 -5.67 3.79
C ASN A 466 -6.08 -6.93 3.46
N GLY A 467 -5.76 -7.13 2.18
CA GLY A 467 -5.01 -8.27 1.68
C GLY A 467 -3.54 -8.33 2.12
N PRO A 468 -2.86 -9.46 1.82
CA PRO A 468 -1.47 -9.66 2.22
C PRO A 468 -0.51 -8.71 1.49
N TRP A 469 -0.82 -8.26 0.27
CA TRP A 469 0.08 -7.45 -0.56
C TRP A 469 0.49 -6.11 0.08
N GLY A 470 -0.46 -5.40 0.69
CA GLY A 470 -0.22 -4.12 1.38
C GLY A 470 0.55 -4.25 2.69
N LYS A 471 0.61 -5.46 3.28
CA LYS A 471 1.27 -5.78 4.55
C LYS A 471 2.58 -6.56 4.37
N MET A 472 2.81 -7.11 3.18
CA MET A 472 3.96 -7.92 2.82
C MET A 472 5.26 -7.14 2.90
N ASN A 473 6.32 -7.80 3.38
CA ASN A 473 7.67 -7.23 3.37
C ASN A 473 8.06 -6.88 1.93
N PRO A 474 8.68 -5.72 1.68
CA PRO A 474 9.16 -5.39 0.34
C PRO A 474 10.10 -6.44 -0.27
N ARG A 475 10.85 -7.20 0.54
CA ARG A 475 11.71 -8.29 0.03
C ARG A 475 10.90 -9.47 -0.52
N ASP A 476 9.85 -9.88 0.19
CA ASP A 476 9.01 -11.02 -0.22
C ASP A 476 8.22 -10.64 -1.48
N ARG A 477 7.78 -9.37 -1.55
CA ARG A 477 7.23 -8.78 -2.77
C ARG A 477 8.19 -8.88 -3.95
N GLY A 478 9.46 -8.52 -3.74
CA GLY A 478 10.51 -8.67 -4.74
C GLY A 478 10.67 -10.13 -5.18
N SER A 479 10.60 -11.07 -4.24
CA SER A 479 10.71 -12.52 -4.53
C SER A 479 9.56 -13.02 -5.43
N LEU A 480 8.33 -12.56 -5.20
CA LEU A 480 7.19 -12.88 -6.07
C LEU A 480 7.35 -12.28 -7.48
N LEU A 481 7.89 -11.06 -7.59
CA LEU A 481 8.16 -10.45 -8.90
C LEU A 481 9.30 -11.14 -9.65
N TYR A 482 10.34 -11.63 -8.95
CA TYR A 482 11.36 -12.49 -9.57
C TYR A 482 10.75 -13.79 -10.08
N ARG A 483 9.94 -14.47 -9.25
CA ARG A 483 9.24 -15.71 -9.66
C ARG A 483 8.33 -15.50 -10.86
N LEU A 484 7.62 -14.36 -10.93
CA LEU A 484 6.82 -13.99 -12.10
C LEU A 484 7.69 -13.85 -13.35
N ALA A 485 8.86 -13.20 -13.24
CA ALA A 485 9.79 -13.07 -14.35
C ALA A 485 10.34 -14.43 -14.82
N ASP A 486 10.62 -15.35 -13.88
CA ASP A 486 11.09 -16.70 -14.20
C ASP A 486 9.99 -17.50 -14.92
N LEU A 487 8.73 -17.41 -14.48
CA LEU A 487 7.60 -18.03 -15.17
C LEU A 487 7.36 -17.45 -16.57
N MET A 488 7.58 -16.14 -16.75
CA MET A 488 7.55 -15.50 -18.07
C MET A 488 8.69 -16.00 -18.97
N GLU A 489 9.87 -16.27 -18.42
CA GLU A 489 11.01 -16.85 -19.14
C GLU A 489 10.76 -18.31 -19.52
N GLU A 490 10.15 -19.10 -18.63
CA GLU A 490 9.72 -20.48 -18.93
C GLU A 490 8.69 -20.55 -20.06
N HIS A 491 7.83 -19.53 -20.20
CA HIS A 491 6.79 -19.45 -21.22
C HIS A 491 7.14 -18.48 -22.36
N GLN A 492 8.42 -18.12 -22.53
CA GLN A 492 8.81 -17.03 -23.43
C GLN A 492 8.46 -17.29 -24.90
N GLU A 493 8.57 -18.53 -25.38
CA GLU A 493 8.21 -18.90 -26.73
C GLU A 493 6.70 -18.88 -26.96
N GLU A 494 5.91 -19.27 -25.94
CA GLU A 494 4.45 -19.19 -25.99
C GLU A 494 4.02 -17.71 -26.03
N LEU A 495 4.55 -16.88 -25.13
CA LEU A 495 4.28 -15.43 -25.09
C LEU A 495 4.68 -14.75 -26.41
N ALA A 496 5.85 -15.07 -26.97
CA ALA A 496 6.30 -14.51 -28.24
C ALA A 496 5.41 -14.95 -29.41
N THR A 497 4.93 -16.20 -29.39
CA THR A 497 4.00 -16.70 -30.40
C THR A 497 2.65 -15.99 -30.34
N ILE A 498 2.10 -15.78 -29.13
CA ILE A 498 0.87 -15.01 -28.92
C ILE A 498 1.05 -13.57 -29.41
N GLU A 499 2.16 -12.91 -29.04
CA GLU A 499 2.47 -11.55 -29.47
C GLU A 499 2.56 -11.47 -31.01
N SER A 500 3.18 -12.45 -31.67
CA SER A 500 3.28 -12.50 -33.13
C SER A 500 1.92 -12.62 -33.83
N ILE A 501 1.01 -13.44 -33.31
CA ILE A 501 -0.30 -13.65 -33.95
C ILE A 501 -1.30 -12.53 -33.65
N ASP A 502 -1.22 -11.90 -32.47
CA ASP A 502 -2.14 -10.85 -32.00
C ASP A 502 -1.69 -9.46 -32.48
N SER A 503 -0.38 -9.18 -32.47
CA SER A 503 0.16 -7.86 -32.81
C SER A 503 0.85 -7.76 -34.17
N GLY A 504 1.23 -8.89 -34.79
CA GLY A 504 2.04 -8.92 -36.00
C GLY A 504 3.55 -8.78 -35.76
N ALA A 505 4.01 -8.77 -34.51
CA ALA A 505 5.43 -8.71 -34.17
C ALA A 505 6.18 -9.92 -34.73
N VAL A 506 7.27 -9.69 -35.47
CA VAL A 506 8.14 -10.76 -35.97
C VAL A 506 8.64 -11.60 -34.78
N TYR A 507 8.49 -12.92 -34.84
CA TYR A 507 8.70 -13.83 -33.71
C TYR A 507 10.09 -13.68 -33.05
N THR A 508 11.14 -13.60 -33.85
CA THR A 508 12.53 -13.45 -33.35
C THR A 508 12.71 -12.11 -32.61
N LEU A 509 12.02 -11.07 -33.07
CA LEU A 509 11.98 -9.76 -32.41
C LEU A 509 11.06 -9.78 -31.18
N ALA A 510 9.93 -10.47 -31.23
CA ALA A 510 9.02 -10.66 -30.10
C ALA A 510 9.75 -11.36 -28.95
N LEU A 511 10.45 -12.45 -29.24
CA LEU A 511 11.22 -13.21 -28.26
C LEU A 511 12.31 -12.35 -27.60
N LYS A 512 13.14 -11.69 -28.42
CA LYS A 512 14.28 -10.89 -27.91
C LYS A 512 13.87 -9.60 -27.21
N THR A 513 12.86 -8.90 -27.75
CA THR A 513 12.50 -7.55 -27.30
C THR A 513 11.19 -7.53 -26.54
N HIS A 514 10.07 -7.96 -27.14
CA HIS A 514 8.75 -7.82 -26.50
C HIS A 514 8.68 -8.63 -25.20
N VAL A 515 9.15 -9.89 -25.23
CA VAL A 515 9.18 -10.80 -24.08
C VAL A 515 10.48 -10.64 -23.30
N GLY A 516 11.62 -10.71 -23.98
CA GLY A 516 12.93 -10.62 -23.33
C GLY A 516 13.13 -9.35 -22.48
N MET A 517 12.72 -8.19 -22.99
CA MET A 517 12.78 -6.95 -22.20
C MET A 517 11.75 -6.93 -21.07
N SER A 518 10.56 -7.51 -21.27
CA SER A 518 9.55 -7.64 -20.20
C SER A 518 10.06 -8.43 -19.01
N ILE A 519 10.73 -9.56 -19.25
CA ILE A 519 11.37 -10.38 -18.22
C ILE A 519 12.42 -9.55 -17.47
N GLN A 520 13.28 -8.84 -18.21
CA GLN A 520 14.29 -7.96 -17.61
C GLN A 520 13.67 -6.84 -16.77
N THR A 521 12.54 -6.27 -17.21
CA THR A 521 11.83 -5.21 -16.50
C THR A 521 11.30 -5.70 -15.14
N PHE A 522 10.67 -6.88 -15.10
CA PHE A 522 10.23 -7.46 -13.83
C PHE A 522 11.40 -7.79 -12.91
N ARG A 523 12.49 -8.38 -13.42
CA ARG A 523 13.70 -8.65 -12.64
C ARG A 523 14.33 -7.37 -12.09
N TYR A 524 14.42 -6.32 -12.90
CA TYR A 524 14.97 -5.03 -12.49
C TYR A 524 14.17 -4.41 -11.35
N PHE A 525 12.86 -4.29 -11.48
CA PHE A 525 12.01 -3.70 -10.45
C PHE A 525 11.78 -4.59 -9.23
N ALA A 526 11.84 -5.92 -9.38
CA ALA A 526 11.91 -6.84 -8.24
C ALA A 526 13.07 -6.48 -7.31
N GLY A 527 14.24 -6.18 -7.87
CA GLY A 527 15.41 -5.70 -7.14
C GLY A 527 15.23 -4.36 -6.44
N TRP A 528 14.28 -3.53 -6.85
CA TRP A 528 14.02 -2.22 -6.23
C TRP A 528 13.13 -2.28 -4.99
N CYS A 529 12.36 -3.34 -4.80
CA CYS A 529 11.34 -3.40 -3.75
C CYS A 529 11.92 -3.08 -2.35
N ASP A 530 13.10 -3.63 -2.02
CA ASP A 530 13.78 -3.42 -0.73
C ASP A 530 14.84 -2.31 -0.76
N LYS A 531 14.94 -1.55 -1.85
CA LYS A 531 15.91 -0.45 -2.05
C LYS A 531 15.25 0.93 -2.13
N ILE A 532 13.93 1.01 -2.03
CA ILE A 532 13.20 2.27 -1.88
C ILE A 532 13.48 2.83 -0.47
N GLN A 533 14.24 3.92 -0.40
CA GLN A 533 14.72 4.49 0.87
C GLN A 533 13.98 5.77 1.26
N SER A 534 13.84 6.00 2.57
CA SER A 534 13.44 7.29 3.12
C SER A 534 14.64 8.23 3.21
N LEU A 535 14.41 9.55 3.05
CA LEU A 535 15.46 10.56 3.12
C LEU A 535 15.38 11.34 4.45
N TRP A 536 16.53 11.81 4.94
CA TRP A 536 16.60 12.70 6.11
C TRP A 536 16.54 14.16 5.66
N GLY A 537 15.58 14.92 6.18
CA GLY A 537 15.44 16.34 5.90
C GLY A 537 16.47 17.16 6.67
N LYS A 538 17.09 18.13 6.00
CA LYS A 538 17.99 19.09 6.66
C LYS A 538 17.14 20.21 7.28
N SER A 539 17.03 20.26 8.60
CA SER A 539 16.39 21.38 9.32
C SER A 539 17.41 22.47 9.60
N SER A 540 17.08 23.72 9.29
CA SER A 540 17.91 24.91 9.58
C SER A 540 17.39 25.74 10.75
N ALA A 541 16.41 25.24 11.53
CA ALA A 541 15.85 25.96 12.66
C ALA A 541 16.78 25.86 13.89
N PHE A 542 17.47 26.96 14.19
CA PHE A 542 18.52 27.05 15.22
C PHE A 542 18.05 27.04 16.68
N THR A 543 16.75 26.91 16.97
CA THR A 543 16.20 27.11 18.33
C THR A 543 15.46 25.92 18.94
N HIS A 544 15.16 24.87 18.16
CA HIS A 544 14.48 23.64 18.62
C HIS A 544 15.12 22.41 17.97
N LEU A 545 15.29 21.31 18.73
CA LEU A 545 15.79 20.03 18.20
C LEU A 545 14.69 19.38 17.33
N ASN A 546 14.64 19.79 16.06
CA ASN A 546 13.66 19.29 15.09
C ASN A 546 14.31 18.22 14.19
N LEU A 547 13.73 17.02 14.17
CA LEU A 547 14.08 15.94 13.24
C LEU A 547 13.03 15.88 12.11
N ILE A 548 13.49 15.92 10.86
CA ILE A 548 12.62 15.78 9.68
C ILE A 548 12.96 14.48 8.96
N ILE A 549 11.95 13.64 8.75
CA ILE A 549 12.05 12.39 7.99
C ILE A 549 11.11 12.47 6.78
N LEU A 550 11.65 12.31 5.58
CA LEU A 550 10.89 12.19 4.34
C LEU A 550 10.69 10.71 4.03
N LYS A 551 9.54 10.18 4.44
CA LYS A 551 9.20 8.78 4.18
C LYS A 551 8.64 8.62 2.78
N LEU A 552 9.25 7.73 2.00
CA LEU A 552 8.69 7.22 0.74
C LEU A 552 7.91 5.94 1.03
N PHE A 553 6.71 5.86 0.50
CA PHE A 553 5.90 4.65 0.55
C PHE A 553 4.89 4.63 -0.59
N SER A 554 4.28 3.46 -0.80
CA SER A 554 3.27 3.21 -1.82
C SER A 554 2.22 4.32 -1.87
N CYS A 555 1.69 4.57 -3.07
CA CYS A 555 0.68 5.57 -3.33
C CYS A 555 -0.67 5.34 -2.61
N HIS A 556 -0.78 4.56 -1.51
CA HIS A 556 -2.03 4.33 -0.77
C HIS A 556 -3.21 3.89 -1.66
N SER A 557 -2.99 3.14 -2.75
CA SER A 557 -4.09 2.88 -3.70
C SER A 557 -3.84 1.92 -4.85
N VAL A 558 -4.97 1.41 -5.33
CA VAL A 558 -5.28 1.03 -6.72
C VAL A 558 -4.73 2.04 -7.74
N CYS A 559 -3.93 1.54 -8.67
CA CYS A 559 -3.47 2.25 -9.86
C CYS A 559 -4.22 1.72 -11.09
N ALA A 560 -4.55 2.60 -12.03
CA ALA A 560 -5.00 2.20 -13.35
C ALA A 560 -3.86 2.34 -14.36
N ILE A 561 -3.72 1.35 -15.24
CA ILE A 561 -2.73 1.38 -16.32
C ILE A 561 -3.46 1.13 -17.63
N VAL A 562 -3.28 2.03 -18.59
CA VAL A 562 -3.83 1.94 -19.95
C VAL A 562 -2.64 1.89 -20.92
N ILE A 563 -2.52 0.78 -21.65
CA ILE A 563 -1.38 0.51 -22.54
C ILE A 563 -1.77 0.57 -24.02
N PRO A 564 -0.81 0.89 -24.91
CA PRO A 564 -0.98 0.86 -26.35
C PRO A 564 -0.88 -0.57 -26.90
N TRP A 565 -0.95 -0.69 -28.22
CA TRP A 565 -1.01 -1.97 -28.97
C TRP A 565 0.29 -2.34 -29.69
N ASN A 566 1.29 -1.46 -29.70
CA ASN A 566 2.50 -1.65 -30.50
C ASN A 566 3.54 -2.62 -29.90
N TYR A 567 3.64 -2.64 -28.56
CA TYR A 567 4.35 -3.67 -27.80
C TYR A 567 3.49 -4.09 -26.59
N PRO A 568 2.42 -4.87 -26.80
CA PRO A 568 1.41 -5.15 -25.78
C PRO A 568 2.00 -5.65 -24.45
N LEU A 569 2.83 -6.70 -24.47
CA LEU A 569 3.42 -7.25 -23.24
C LEU A 569 4.51 -6.35 -22.67
N MET A 570 5.32 -5.72 -23.52
CA MET A 570 6.42 -4.86 -23.08
C MET A 570 5.92 -3.60 -22.37
N MET A 571 4.91 -2.94 -22.91
CA MET A 571 4.31 -1.75 -22.29
C MET A 571 3.54 -2.10 -21.02
N LEU A 572 2.92 -3.29 -20.98
CA LEU A 572 2.38 -3.85 -19.75
C LEU A 572 3.50 -3.95 -18.70
N ALA A 573 4.62 -4.59 -19.03
CA ALA A 573 5.71 -4.83 -18.10
C ALA A 573 6.34 -3.53 -17.59
N TRP A 574 6.63 -2.57 -18.49
CA TRP A 574 7.23 -1.27 -18.14
C TRP A 574 6.45 -0.54 -17.05
N LYS A 575 5.12 -0.47 -17.20
CA LYS A 575 4.26 0.25 -16.24
C LYS A 575 3.94 -0.59 -15.01
N SER A 576 3.67 -1.88 -15.20
CA SER A 576 3.18 -2.75 -14.13
C SER A 576 4.28 -3.14 -13.15
N ALA A 577 5.50 -3.40 -13.62
CA ALA A 577 6.59 -3.82 -12.75
C ALA A 577 6.97 -2.73 -11.74
N ALA A 578 7.11 -1.47 -12.18
CA ALA A 578 7.36 -0.34 -11.28
C ALA A 578 6.19 -0.11 -10.31
N CYS A 579 4.95 -0.24 -10.79
CA CYS A 579 3.74 -0.09 -9.99
C CYS A 579 3.67 -1.12 -8.85
N LEU A 580 3.91 -2.39 -9.19
CA LEU A 580 3.90 -3.53 -8.27
C LEU A 580 5.08 -3.47 -7.31
N ALA A 581 6.30 -3.16 -7.78
CA ALA A 581 7.48 -3.03 -6.91
C ALA A 581 7.28 -1.94 -5.84
N ALA A 582 6.68 -0.82 -6.22
CA ALA A 582 6.28 0.24 -5.31
C ALA A 582 5.14 -0.17 -4.33
N GLY A 583 4.55 -1.37 -4.46
CA GLY A 583 3.56 -1.94 -3.54
C GLY A 583 2.11 -1.59 -3.82
N ASN A 584 1.81 -1.07 -5.00
CA ASN A 584 0.44 -0.75 -5.38
C ASN A 584 -0.26 -2.00 -5.95
N THR A 585 -1.59 -1.92 -6.07
CA THR A 585 -2.41 -2.87 -6.84
C THR A 585 -2.81 -2.23 -8.17
N LEU A 586 -3.13 -3.04 -9.17
CA LEU A 586 -3.22 -2.58 -10.55
C LEU A 586 -4.51 -3.07 -11.23
N VAL A 587 -5.18 -2.16 -11.92
CA VAL A 587 -6.25 -2.46 -12.88
C VAL A 587 -5.77 -2.05 -14.26
N LEU A 588 -5.52 -3.04 -15.11
CA LEU A 588 -4.94 -2.87 -16.43
C LEU A 588 -6.03 -2.88 -17.49
N LYS A 589 -5.90 -1.98 -18.45
CA LYS A 589 -6.66 -2.02 -19.68
C LYS A 589 -5.71 -2.19 -20.86
N PRO A 590 -5.63 -3.38 -21.47
CA PRO A 590 -4.89 -3.56 -22.71
C PRO A 590 -5.59 -2.82 -23.85
N ALA A 591 -4.85 -2.51 -24.91
CA ALA A 591 -5.47 -2.02 -26.13
C ALA A 591 -6.44 -3.07 -26.68
N GLN A 592 -7.59 -2.63 -27.19
CA GLN A 592 -8.65 -3.53 -27.63
C GLN A 592 -8.18 -4.49 -28.74
N VAL A 593 -7.25 -4.06 -29.58
CA VAL A 593 -6.77 -4.86 -30.71
C VAL A 593 -5.70 -5.90 -30.33
N THR A 594 -5.15 -5.85 -29.12
CA THR A 594 -4.05 -6.74 -28.67
C THR A 594 -4.18 -7.17 -27.19
N PRO A 595 -5.21 -7.94 -26.81
CA PRO A 595 -5.44 -8.31 -25.42
C PRO A 595 -4.69 -9.57 -24.95
N LEU A 596 -4.24 -10.44 -25.86
CA LEU A 596 -4.02 -11.85 -25.54
C LEU A 596 -2.80 -12.10 -24.65
N THR A 597 -1.69 -11.40 -24.87
CA THR A 597 -0.50 -11.53 -24.01
C THR A 597 -0.71 -10.93 -22.63
N ALA A 598 -1.54 -9.89 -22.50
CA ALA A 598 -1.93 -9.36 -21.19
C ALA A 598 -2.74 -10.40 -20.39
N LEU A 599 -3.67 -11.09 -21.04
CA LEU A 599 -4.46 -12.16 -20.40
C LEU A 599 -3.60 -13.37 -20.06
N LYS A 600 -2.65 -13.75 -20.92
CA LYS A 600 -1.67 -14.80 -20.60
C LYS A 600 -0.79 -14.41 -19.41
N PHE A 601 -0.36 -13.15 -19.33
CA PHE A 601 0.38 -12.63 -18.18
C PHE A 601 -0.42 -12.72 -16.87
N ALA A 602 -1.74 -12.50 -16.90
CA ALA A 602 -2.60 -12.71 -15.72
C ALA A 602 -2.56 -14.16 -15.22
N GLU A 603 -2.62 -15.14 -16.12
CA GLU A 603 -2.48 -16.57 -15.76
C GLU A 603 -1.13 -16.84 -15.06
N LEU A 604 -0.04 -16.31 -15.62
CA LEU A 604 1.30 -16.45 -15.04
C LEU A 604 1.42 -15.75 -13.67
N SER A 605 0.70 -14.65 -13.45
CA SER A 605 0.70 -13.95 -12.16
C SER A 605 0.10 -14.80 -11.03
N VAL A 606 -0.96 -15.58 -11.32
CA VAL A 606 -1.53 -16.52 -10.36
C VAL A 606 -0.54 -17.64 -10.07
N LYS A 607 0.08 -18.24 -11.11
CA LYS A 607 1.11 -19.28 -10.97
C LYS A 607 2.34 -18.80 -10.18
N ALA A 608 2.64 -17.50 -10.24
CA ALA A 608 3.71 -16.87 -9.48
C ALA A 608 3.37 -16.70 -7.98
N GLY A 609 2.12 -16.91 -7.58
CA GLY A 609 1.64 -16.69 -6.21
C GLY A 609 1.36 -15.22 -5.90
N ILE A 610 1.09 -14.40 -6.92
CA ILE A 610 0.67 -13.01 -6.70
C ILE A 610 -0.74 -13.02 -6.07
N PRO A 611 -0.96 -12.35 -4.92
CA PRO A 611 -2.24 -12.41 -4.24
C PRO A 611 -3.42 -11.95 -5.10
N LYS A 612 -4.58 -12.58 -4.90
CA LYS A 612 -5.83 -12.27 -5.61
C LYS A 612 -6.16 -10.79 -5.49
N GLY A 613 -6.57 -10.19 -6.61
CA GLY A 613 -6.95 -8.77 -6.72
C GLY A 613 -5.77 -7.80 -6.86
N VAL A 614 -4.51 -8.22 -6.66
CA VAL A 614 -3.35 -7.34 -6.89
C VAL A 614 -3.23 -6.93 -8.35
N ILE A 615 -3.52 -7.85 -9.27
CA ILE A 615 -3.54 -7.64 -10.71
C ILE A 615 -4.95 -7.93 -11.21
N ASN A 616 -5.52 -7.01 -11.98
CA ASN A 616 -6.79 -7.18 -12.67
C ASN A 616 -6.63 -6.67 -14.10
N ILE A 617 -7.18 -7.37 -15.11
CA ILE A 617 -6.99 -7.06 -16.53
C ILE A 617 -8.35 -7.06 -17.23
N LEU A 618 -8.67 -5.93 -17.87
CA LEU A 618 -9.98 -5.64 -18.46
C LEU A 618 -9.87 -5.34 -19.96
N PRO A 619 -9.95 -6.37 -20.82
CA PRO A 619 -10.08 -6.17 -22.27
C PRO A 619 -11.41 -5.46 -22.60
N GLY A 620 -11.38 -4.53 -23.57
CA GLY A 620 -12.57 -3.78 -23.99
C GLY A 620 -12.27 -2.41 -24.56
N SER A 621 -13.30 -1.56 -24.74
CA SER A 621 -13.15 -0.24 -25.39
C SER A 621 -12.35 0.77 -24.57
N GLY A 622 -11.48 1.53 -25.24
CA GLY A 622 -10.75 2.66 -24.65
C GLY A 622 -11.68 3.75 -24.15
N GLY A 623 -12.68 4.12 -24.97
CA GLY A 623 -13.62 5.19 -24.64
C GLY A 623 -14.56 4.87 -23.48
N MET A 624 -14.73 3.60 -23.12
CA MET A 624 -15.57 3.18 -22.01
C MET A 624 -14.74 2.76 -20.79
N VAL A 625 -13.90 1.73 -20.92
CA VAL A 625 -13.07 1.22 -19.80
C VAL A 625 -12.05 2.28 -19.37
N GLY A 626 -11.33 2.88 -20.32
CA GLY A 626 -10.33 3.90 -20.03
C GLY A 626 -10.93 5.16 -19.41
N GLN A 627 -12.11 5.58 -19.87
CA GLN A 627 -12.85 6.70 -19.29
C GLN A 627 -13.30 6.40 -17.85
N ARG A 628 -13.91 5.23 -17.62
CA ARG A 628 -14.34 4.83 -16.27
C ARG A 628 -13.17 4.75 -15.29
N LEU A 629 -12.03 4.19 -15.72
CA LEU A 629 -10.79 4.17 -14.91
C LEU A 629 -10.30 5.59 -14.57
N SER A 630 -10.39 6.51 -15.53
CA SER A 630 -10.00 7.91 -15.33
C SER A 630 -10.93 8.65 -14.37
N GLU A 631 -12.20 8.25 -14.29
CA GLU A 631 -13.22 8.89 -13.46
C GLU A 631 -13.39 8.24 -12.07
N HIS A 632 -12.99 6.98 -11.90
CA HIS A 632 -13.27 6.22 -10.69
C HIS A 632 -12.68 6.89 -9.43
N PRO A 633 -13.45 7.02 -8.33
CA PRO A 633 -13.02 7.74 -7.13
C PRO A 633 -11.94 7.00 -6.30
N ASP A 634 -11.92 5.67 -6.36
CA ASP A 634 -10.93 4.85 -5.63
C ASP A 634 -9.59 4.69 -6.35
N ILE A 635 -9.47 5.07 -7.63
CA ILE A 635 -8.18 5.10 -8.33
C ILE A 635 -7.43 6.36 -7.94
N ARG A 636 -6.15 6.25 -7.54
CA ARG A 636 -5.32 7.42 -7.15
C ARG A 636 -4.18 7.73 -8.10
N LYS A 637 -3.86 6.84 -9.03
CA LYS A 637 -2.89 7.09 -10.09
C LYS A 637 -3.34 6.41 -11.38
N LEU A 638 -3.18 7.11 -12.50
CA LEU A 638 -3.39 6.56 -13.83
C LEU A 638 -2.11 6.70 -14.68
N GLY A 639 -1.55 5.59 -15.15
CA GLY A 639 -0.48 5.58 -16.14
C GLY A 639 -1.04 5.34 -17.54
N PHE A 640 -0.87 6.28 -18.46
CA PHE A 640 -1.36 6.17 -19.83
C PHE A 640 -0.22 6.28 -20.83
N THR A 641 -0.23 5.37 -21.81
CA THR A 641 0.52 5.54 -23.05
C THR A 641 -0.43 5.45 -24.25
N GLY A 642 -0.33 6.41 -25.17
CA GLY A 642 -1.12 6.44 -26.40
C GLY A 642 -1.16 7.83 -27.04
N SER A 643 -2.12 8.06 -27.93
CA SER A 643 -2.18 9.32 -28.69
C SER A 643 -2.43 10.56 -27.81
N THR A 644 -1.85 11.70 -28.20
CA THR A 644 -1.98 12.98 -27.48
C THR A 644 -3.42 13.45 -27.23
N PRO A 645 -4.37 13.37 -28.19
CA PRO A 645 -5.75 13.79 -27.94
C PRO A 645 -6.43 13.00 -26.80
N ILE A 646 -6.19 11.68 -26.75
CA ILE A 646 -6.71 10.81 -25.70
C ILE A 646 -6.00 11.07 -24.37
N GLY A 647 -4.69 11.30 -24.39
CA GLY A 647 -3.94 11.69 -23.19
C GLY A 647 -4.49 12.97 -22.53
N LYS A 648 -4.80 13.98 -23.34
CA LYS A 648 -5.44 15.23 -22.88
C LYS A 648 -6.82 14.97 -22.25
N GLN A 649 -7.63 14.09 -22.84
CA GLN A 649 -8.94 13.70 -22.29
C GLN A 649 -8.80 12.96 -20.94
N ILE A 650 -7.85 12.03 -20.85
CA ILE A 650 -7.57 11.30 -19.61
C ILE A 650 -7.12 12.26 -18.51
N MET A 651 -6.17 13.14 -18.80
CA MET A 651 -5.69 14.16 -17.84
C MET A 651 -6.83 15.05 -17.34
N LYS A 652 -7.70 15.51 -18.24
CA LYS A 652 -8.89 16.29 -17.90
C LYS A 652 -9.82 15.51 -16.96
N SER A 653 -10.06 14.24 -17.24
CA SER A 653 -10.94 13.38 -16.45
C SER A 653 -10.35 13.08 -15.06
N CYS A 654 -9.04 12.85 -14.98
CA CYS A 654 -8.30 12.72 -13.73
C CYS A 654 -8.40 13.98 -12.86
N ALA A 655 -8.28 15.16 -13.48
CA ALA A 655 -8.37 16.45 -12.79
C ALA A 655 -9.78 16.72 -12.23
N VAL A 656 -10.82 16.45 -13.02
CA VAL A 656 -12.23 16.74 -12.65
C VAL A 656 -12.76 15.75 -11.61
N SER A 657 -12.30 14.49 -11.62
CA SER A 657 -12.84 13.45 -10.75
C SER A 657 -12.38 13.54 -9.30
N ASN A 658 -11.09 13.31 -9.03
CA ASN A 658 -10.56 13.22 -7.66
C ASN A 658 -9.09 13.67 -7.53
N LEU A 659 -8.57 14.42 -8.52
CA LEU A 659 -7.17 14.87 -8.58
C LEU A 659 -6.16 13.72 -8.45
N LYS A 660 -6.49 12.56 -9.04
CA LYS A 660 -5.55 11.43 -9.11
C LYS A 660 -4.28 11.81 -9.88
N LYS A 661 -3.13 11.28 -9.46
CA LYS A 661 -1.87 11.44 -10.19
C LYS A 661 -2.02 10.86 -11.60
N VAL A 662 -1.36 11.45 -12.58
CA VAL A 662 -1.35 10.94 -13.95
C VAL A 662 0.07 10.99 -14.49
N SER A 663 0.51 9.94 -15.18
CA SER A 663 1.70 9.95 -16.03
C SER A 663 1.27 9.68 -17.47
N LEU A 664 1.80 10.46 -18.41
CA LEU A 664 1.40 10.48 -19.81
C LEU A 664 2.63 10.32 -20.67
N GLU A 665 2.68 9.24 -21.46
CA GLU A 665 3.64 9.11 -22.53
C GLU A 665 2.87 9.08 -23.85
N LEU A 666 3.07 10.13 -24.64
CA LEU A 666 2.25 10.46 -25.81
C LEU A 666 3.13 10.48 -27.06
N GLY A 667 2.51 10.64 -28.23
CA GLY A 667 3.15 10.51 -29.54
C GLY A 667 4.46 11.28 -29.71
N GLY A 668 5.21 10.90 -30.75
CA GLY A 668 6.51 11.48 -31.07
C GLY A 668 6.66 11.84 -32.55
N LYS A 669 7.44 12.89 -32.82
CA LYS A 669 8.00 13.17 -34.16
C LYS A 669 9.52 13.32 -34.08
N SER A 670 10.14 12.29 -33.52
CA SER A 670 11.53 12.28 -33.07
C SER A 670 12.52 12.58 -34.22
N PRO A 671 13.38 13.61 -34.09
CA PRO A 671 14.38 13.92 -35.12
C PRO A 671 15.63 13.06 -34.96
N LEU A 672 16.21 12.64 -36.09
CA LEU A 672 17.54 12.01 -36.17
C LEU A 672 18.44 12.83 -37.11
N LEU A 673 19.51 13.40 -36.56
CA LEU A 673 20.47 14.21 -37.31
C LEU A 673 21.66 13.35 -37.73
N ILE A 674 21.99 13.34 -39.02
CA ILE A 674 23.10 12.56 -39.59
C ILE A 674 24.07 13.51 -40.25
N PHE A 675 25.23 13.70 -39.62
CA PHE A 675 26.32 14.54 -40.12
C PHE A 675 27.23 13.75 -41.08
N SER A 676 27.85 14.47 -42.00
CA SER A 676 28.78 13.99 -43.04
C SER A 676 30.01 13.27 -42.49
N ASP A 677 30.44 13.60 -41.27
CA ASP A 677 31.58 12.97 -40.60
C ASP A 677 31.21 11.66 -39.87
N CYS A 678 29.96 11.21 -39.97
CA CYS A 678 29.52 9.96 -39.35
C CYS A 678 30.15 8.74 -40.02
N ASP A 679 29.94 7.58 -39.40
CA ASP A 679 30.23 6.29 -40.02
C ASP A 679 29.05 5.92 -40.93
N MET A 680 29.19 6.11 -42.24
CA MET A 680 28.11 5.94 -43.23
C MET A 680 27.43 4.56 -43.13
N ASP A 681 28.20 3.48 -43.01
CA ASP A 681 27.63 2.12 -42.94
C ASP A 681 26.79 1.93 -41.68
N LYS A 682 27.26 2.47 -40.54
CA LYS A 682 26.48 2.46 -39.30
C LYS A 682 25.29 3.39 -39.36
N ALA A 683 25.42 4.55 -40.00
CA ALA A 683 24.34 5.53 -40.13
C ALA A 683 23.18 4.96 -40.95
N VAL A 684 23.46 4.29 -42.07
CA VAL A 684 22.43 3.60 -42.88
C VAL A 684 21.75 2.52 -42.05
N ARG A 685 22.52 1.62 -41.41
CA ARG A 685 21.94 0.52 -40.60
C ARG A 685 21.08 1.04 -39.44
N MET A 686 21.59 2.02 -38.69
CA MET A 686 20.89 2.56 -37.52
C MET A 686 19.77 3.52 -37.90
N GLY A 687 19.88 4.23 -39.02
CA GLY A 687 18.80 5.05 -39.60
C GLY A 687 17.66 4.19 -40.13
N MET A 688 17.94 3.02 -40.71
CA MET A 688 16.91 2.04 -41.03
C MET A 688 16.27 1.47 -39.77
N SER A 689 17.08 1.07 -38.78
CA SER A 689 16.57 0.57 -37.50
C SER A 689 15.70 1.62 -36.79
N SER A 690 16.05 2.91 -36.83
CA SER A 690 15.29 3.95 -36.16
C SER A 690 13.88 4.14 -36.72
N VAL A 691 13.63 3.73 -37.98
CA VAL A 691 12.33 3.85 -38.64
C VAL A 691 11.59 2.52 -38.75
N TYR A 692 12.26 1.46 -39.22
CA TYR A 692 11.60 0.22 -39.61
C TYR A 692 11.53 -0.83 -38.50
N PHE A 693 12.22 -0.62 -37.38
CA PHE A 693 12.14 -1.54 -36.24
C PHE A 693 10.70 -1.68 -35.73
N ASN A 694 10.30 -2.93 -35.45
CA ASN A 694 8.92 -3.29 -35.14
C ASN A 694 7.92 -2.68 -36.14
N LYS A 695 8.27 -2.73 -37.44
CA LYS A 695 7.50 -2.21 -38.57
C LYS A 695 7.01 -0.76 -38.39
N GLY A 696 7.81 0.06 -37.69
CA GLY A 696 7.60 1.49 -37.47
C GLY A 696 6.55 1.84 -36.41
N GLU A 697 5.87 0.86 -35.82
CA GLU A 697 4.97 1.06 -34.69
C GLU A 697 5.80 1.12 -33.40
N ASN A 698 6.46 2.26 -33.24
CA ASN A 698 7.42 2.49 -32.18
C ASN A 698 7.36 3.97 -31.79
N CYS A 699 7.03 4.27 -30.53
CA CYS A 699 6.84 5.66 -30.08
C CYS A 699 8.11 6.50 -30.26
N ILE A 700 9.29 5.90 -30.11
CA ILE A 700 10.56 6.58 -30.31
C ILE A 700 11.05 6.57 -31.76
N ALA A 701 10.28 6.04 -32.73
CA ALA A 701 10.72 5.98 -34.12
C ALA A 701 11.19 7.36 -34.62
N ALA A 702 12.26 7.38 -35.42
CA ALA A 702 12.77 8.60 -36.02
C ALA A 702 11.80 9.09 -37.11
N GLY A 703 10.81 9.87 -36.70
CA GLY A 703 9.78 10.39 -37.59
C GLY A 703 10.29 11.45 -38.57
N ARG A 704 11.50 11.99 -38.36
CA ARG A 704 12.23 12.84 -39.30
C ARG A 704 13.72 12.51 -39.28
N LEU A 705 14.33 12.36 -40.44
CA LEU A 705 15.78 12.27 -40.60
C LEU A 705 16.26 13.56 -41.27
N PHE A 706 17.23 14.23 -40.63
CA PHE A 706 17.95 15.35 -41.22
C PHE A 706 19.33 14.85 -41.64
N VAL A 707 19.60 14.86 -42.94
CA VAL A 707 20.87 14.36 -43.48
C VAL A 707 21.64 15.50 -44.13
N GLU A 708 22.93 15.59 -43.81
CA GLU A 708 23.79 16.68 -44.30
C GLU A 708 23.94 16.59 -45.83
N GLU A 709 23.89 17.75 -46.50
CA GLU A 709 23.74 17.87 -47.96
C GLU A 709 24.78 17.04 -48.73
N SER A 710 26.05 17.07 -48.32
CA SER A 710 27.15 16.35 -48.96
C SER A 710 27.03 14.82 -48.97
N ILE A 711 26.26 14.23 -48.04
CA ILE A 711 26.11 12.76 -47.91
C ILE A 711 24.69 12.25 -48.21
N HIS A 712 23.74 13.15 -48.43
CA HIS A 712 22.32 12.80 -48.57
C HIS A 712 22.05 11.77 -49.68
N ASP A 713 22.49 12.04 -50.91
CA ASP A 713 22.10 11.22 -52.05
C ASP A 713 22.71 9.82 -51.96
N GLU A 714 23.94 9.70 -51.45
CA GLU A 714 24.59 8.42 -51.17
C GLU A 714 23.86 7.65 -50.05
N PHE A 715 23.47 8.33 -48.97
CA PHE A 715 22.73 7.74 -47.87
C PHE A 715 21.39 7.15 -48.37
N ILE A 716 20.61 7.92 -49.13
CA ILE A 716 19.33 7.47 -49.68
C ILE A 716 19.52 6.27 -50.61
N HIS A 717 20.53 6.30 -51.48
CA HIS A 717 20.83 5.19 -52.38
C HIS A 717 21.08 3.89 -51.61
N ARG A 718 21.98 3.94 -50.60
CA ARG A 718 22.31 2.78 -49.75
C ARG A 718 21.10 2.30 -48.93
N VAL A 719 20.28 3.21 -48.40
CA VAL A 719 19.04 2.84 -47.70
C VAL A 719 18.10 2.05 -48.61
N VAL A 720 17.90 2.50 -49.85
CA VAL A 720 17.03 1.80 -50.81
C VAL A 720 17.59 0.42 -51.18
N GLU A 721 18.92 0.27 -51.31
CA GLU A 721 19.55 -1.04 -51.53
C GLU A 721 19.31 -2.01 -50.38
N GLU A 722 19.41 -1.55 -49.14
CA GLU A 722 19.15 -2.37 -47.96
C GLU A 722 17.66 -2.69 -47.78
N ILE A 723 16.74 -1.75 -48.06
CA ILE A 723 15.29 -2.01 -48.02
C ILE A 723 14.90 -3.15 -48.96
N LYS A 724 15.49 -3.20 -50.16
CA LYS A 724 15.24 -4.28 -51.13
C LYS A 724 15.67 -5.66 -50.64
N LYS A 725 16.54 -5.73 -49.62
CA LYS A 725 16.99 -6.99 -49.00
C LYS A 725 16.05 -7.46 -47.88
N MET A 726 15.19 -6.57 -47.34
CA MET A 726 14.29 -6.90 -46.24
C MET A 726 13.23 -7.91 -46.68
N LYS A 727 13.11 -9.02 -45.95
CA LYS A 727 12.06 -10.01 -46.21
C LYS A 727 10.75 -9.62 -45.53
N ILE A 728 9.74 -9.33 -46.34
CA ILE A 728 8.37 -9.10 -45.86
C ILE A 728 7.61 -10.43 -45.83
N GLY A 729 7.09 -10.82 -44.67
CA GLY A 729 6.65 -12.20 -44.49
C GLY A 729 5.73 -12.45 -43.30
N ASP A 730 5.33 -13.71 -43.16
CA ASP A 730 4.67 -14.19 -41.95
C ASP A 730 5.59 -13.92 -40.75
N PRO A 731 5.12 -13.26 -39.68
CA PRO A 731 5.89 -13.03 -38.46
C PRO A 731 6.51 -14.28 -37.84
N LEU A 732 5.94 -15.46 -38.08
CA LEU A 732 6.45 -16.74 -37.55
C LEU A 732 7.56 -17.34 -38.42
N ASP A 733 7.74 -16.92 -39.67
CA ASP A 733 8.89 -17.31 -40.48
C ASP A 733 10.16 -16.66 -39.91
N ARG A 734 11.15 -17.48 -39.55
CA ARG A 734 12.40 -17.04 -38.91
C ARG A 734 13.27 -16.14 -39.80
N SER A 735 13.02 -16.13 -41.10
CA SER A 735 13.71 -15.28 -42.06
C SER A 735 12.98 -13.97 -42.36
N THR A 736 11.80 -13.73 -41.78
CA THR A 736 11.07 -12.46 -41.92
C THR A 736 11.78 -11.35 -41.14
N ASP A 737 11.99 -10.22 -41.80
CA ASP A 737 12.53 -9.00 -41.18
C ASP A 737 11.42 -7.99 -40.89
N HIS A 738 10.36 -7.99 -41.71
CA HIS A 738 9.27 -6.99 -41.67
C HIS A 738 7.89 -7.66 -41.69
N GLY A 739 7.17 -7.53 -40.57
CA GLY A 739 5.83 -8.08 -40.37
C GLY A 739 4.69 -7.17 -40.87
N PRO A 740 3.43 -7.59 -40.69
CA PRO A 740 2.27 -6.77 -40.99
C PRO A 740 2.12 -5.62 -39.98
N GLN A 741 1.38 -4.58 -40.38
CA GLN A 741 0.88 -3.58 -39.45
C GLN A 741 -0.17 -4.21 -38.53
N ASN A 742 -0.30 -3.69 -37.31
CA ASN A 742 -1.04 -4.31 -36.22
C ASN A 742 -2.52 -4.56 -36.51
N HIS A 743 -3.20 -3.62 -37.17
CA HIS A 743 -4.62 -3.75 -37.48
C HIS A 743 -5.01 -2.92 -38.70
N LYS A 744 -6.10 -3.30 -39.36
CA LYS A 744 -6.56 -2.69 -40.63
C LYS A 744 -6.67 -1.17 -40.58
N ALA A 745 -7.30 -0.61 -39.54
CA ALA A 745 -7.50 0.83 -39.44
C ALA A 745 -6.18 1.62 -39.35
N HIS A 746 -5.12 1.01 -38.83
CA HIS A 746 -3.79 1.63 -38.82
C HIS A 746 -3.14 1.60 -40.21
N LEU A 747 -3.23 0.45 -40.92
CA LEU A 747 -2.78 0.35 -42.30
C LEU A 747 -3.46 1.40 -43.20
N ASP A 748 -4.78 1.52 -43.11
CA ASP A 748 -5.55 2.46 -43.94
C ASP A 748 -5.08 3.92 -43.71
N LYS A 749 -4.79 4.30 -42.45
CA LYS A 749 -4.22 5.61 -42.10
C LYS A 749 -2.82 5.83 -42.67
N LEU A 750 -1.97 4.80 -42.68
CA LEU A 750 -0.62 4.91 -43.22
C LEU A 750 -0.60 5.12 -44.74
N LEU A 751 -1.54 4.49 -45.44
CA LEU A 751 -1.72 4.71 -46.87
C LEU A 751 -2.18 6.14 -47.15
N GLU A 752 -3.17 6.63 -46.40
CA GLU A 752 -3.62 8.03 -46.47
C GLU A 752 -2.47 9.01 -46.16
N TYR A 753 -1.64 8.71 -45.14
CA TYR A 753 -0.47 9.51 -44.78
C TYR A 753 0.51 9.65 -45.95
N CYS A 754 0.78 8.55 -46.67
CA CYS A 754 1.67 8.56 -47.83
C CYS A 754 1.05 9.32 -49.02
N GLU A 755 -0.26 9.17 -49.24
CA GLU A 755 -0.99 9.92 -50.28
C GLU A 755 -0.92 11.44 -50.04
N ILE A 756 -1.10 11.88 -48.78
CA ILE A 756 -0.95 13.29 -48.40
C ILE A 756 0.48 13.78 -48.65
N GLY A 757 1.50 12.99 -48.27
CA GLY A 757 2.90 13.33 -48.50
C GLY A 757 3.22 13.59 -49.98
N VAL A 758 2.78 12.72 -50.88
CA VAL A 758 2.94 12.90 -52.34
C VAL A 758 2.16 14.13 -52.82
N LYS A 759 0.94 14.32 -52.32
CA LYS A 759 0.07 15.45 -52.71
C LYS A 759 0.66 16.81 -52.32
N GLU A 760 1.36 16.88 -51.19
CA GLU A 760 2.01 18.11 -50.71
C GLU A 760 3.39 18.37 -51.32
N GLY A 761 3.88 17.48 -52.19
CA GLY A 761 5.07 17.68 -53.00
C GLY A 761 6.33 16.97 -52.53
N ALA A 762 6.25 16.10 -51.52
CA ALA A 762 7.39 15.26 -51.14
C ALA A 762 7.66 14.18 -52.20
N THR A 763 8.94 13.85 -52.41
CA THR A 763 9.35 12.83 -53.37
C THR A 763 9.26 11.44 -52.75
N LEU A 764 8.36 10.59 -53.25
CA LEU A 764 8.29 9.18 -52.86
C LEU A 764 9.36 8.38 -53.62
N VAL A 765 10.45 8.00 -52.93
CA VAL A 765 11.58 7.27 -53.52
C VAL A 765 11.30 5.76 -53.61
N TYR A 766 10.66 5.19 -52.59
CA TYR A 766 10.35 3.77 -52.51
C TYR A 766 9.13 3.54 -51.61
N GLY A 767 8.34 2.50 -51.90
CA GLY A 767 7.23 2.06 -51.06
C GLY A 767 5.95 2.89 -51.21
N GLY A 768 5.33 3.21 -50.08
CA GLY A 768 4.10 4.01 -49.97
C GLY A 768 2.82 3.24 -50.28
N LYS A 769 2.89 1.91 -50.35
CA LYS A 769 1.79 1.05 -50.78
C LYS A 769 1.58 -0.14 -49.87
N ARG A 770 0.37 -0.70 -49.95
CA ARG A 770 0.05 -2.00 -49.37
C ARG A 770 0.73 -3.09 -50.19
N VAL A 771 1.29 -4.09 -49.51
CA VAL A 771 1.85 -5.28 -50.16
C VAL A 771 0.70 -6.16 -50.66
N ASP A 772 0.77 -6.63 -51.91
CA ASP A 772 -0.24 -7.49 -52.53
C ASP A 772 -0.20 -8.93 -51.97
N ARG A 773 -0.71 -9.08 -50.74
CA ARG A 773 -0.83 -10.35 -50.02
C ARG A 773 -1.94 -10.26 -48.95
N PRO A 774 -2.43 -11.40 -48.42
CA PRO A 774 -3.34 -11.40 -47.28
C PRO A 774 -2.74 -10.67 -46.05
N GLY A 775 -3.62 -10.20 -45.17
CA GLY A 775 -3.23 -9.44 -43.99
C GLY A 775 -2.97 -7.95 -44.25
N PHE A 776 -2.37 -7.28 -43.27
CA PHE A 776 -2.24 -5.83 -43.21
C PHE A 776 -0.80 -5.35 -43.45
N PHE A 777 -0.17 -5.82 -44.52
CA PHE A 777 1.22 -5.51 -44.83
C PHE A 777 1.39 -4.19 -45.60
N MET A 778 2.39 -3.41 -45.20
CA MET A 778 2.81 -2.18 -45.88
C MET A 778 4.29 -2.28 -46.27
N GLU A 779 4.63 -1.77 -47.45
CA GLU A 779 6.03 -1.65 -47.89
C GLU A 779 6.79 -0.66 -47.00
N PRO A 780 8.04 -0.95 -46.60
CA PRO A 780 8.94 0.08 -46.06
C PRO A 780 9.02 1.25 -47.04
N THR A 781 8.88 2.47 -46.54
CA THR A 781 8.65 3.66 -47.37
C THR A 781 9.70 4.73 -47.12
N VAL A 782 10.18 5.38 -48.18
CA VAL A 782 11.16 6.49 -48.10
C VAL A 782 10.63 7.71 -48.85
N PHE A 783 10.53 8.82 -48.14
CA PHE A 783 10.28 10.16 -48.70
C PHE A 783 11.54 11.02 -48.59
N THR A 784 11.86 11.74 -49.67
CA THR A 784 12.89 12.79 -49.70
C THR A 784 12.25 14.13 -50.09
N ASP A 785 13.08 15.18 -50.11
CA ASP A 785 12.66 16.55 -50.46
C ASP A 785 11.51 17.04 -49.56
N VAL A 786 11.51 16.61 -48.30
CA VAL A 786 10.49 16.98 -47.33
C VAL A 786 10.82 18.35 -46.75
N GLU A 787 9.89 19.28 -46.90
CA GLU A 787 9.95 20.62 -46.33
C GLU A 787 9.24 20.70 -44.98
N ASP A 788 9.72 21.55 -44.09
CA ASP A 788 9.27 21.59 -42.68
C ASP A 788 7.78 21.93 -42.52
N HIS A 789 7.15 22.57 -43.52
CA HIS A 789 5.74 22.93 -43.48
C HIS A 789 4.78 21.76 -43.77
N MET A 790 5.27 20.71 -44.44
CA MET A 790 4.47 19.57 -44.90
C MET A 790 3.88 18.80 -43.71
N PHE A 791 2.71 18.21 -43.93
CA PHE A 791 2.00 17.34 -42.99
C PHE A 791 2.90 16.20 -42.49
N ILE A 792 3.60 15.53 -43.41
CA ILE A 792 4.48 14.40 -43.07
C ILE A 792 5.72 14.80 -42.28
N ALA A 793 6.08 16.10 -42.24
CA ALA A 793 7.13 16.62 -41.37
C ALA A 793 6.65 16.85 -39.93
N LYS A 794 5.33 17.01 -39.72
CA LYS A 794 4.75 17.39 -38.42
C LYS A 794 4.05 16.24 -37.72
N GLU A 795 3.26 15.46 -38.47
CA GLU A 795 2.43 14.40 -37.93
C GLU A 795 3.19 13.08 -37.79
N GLU A 796 2.89 12.36 -36.72
CA GLU A 796 3.40 11.02 -36.45
C GLU A 796 2.72 10.01 -37.39
N SER A 797 3.52 9.24 -38.14
CA SER A 797 2.99 8.15 -38.98
C SER A 797 2.69 6.91 -38.15
N PHE A 798 3.59 6.59 -37.21
CA PHE A 798 3.59 5.35 -36.42
C PHE A 798 3.62 4.08 -37.28
N GLY A 799 4.30 4.16 -38.44
CA GLY A 799 4.50 3.05 -39.37
C GLY A 799 5.84 3.18 -40.10
N PRO A 800 6.14 2.29 -41.04
CA PRO A 800 7.48 2.13 -41.61
C PRO A 800 7.76 3.18 -42.70
N VAL A 801 7.72 4.47 -42.34
CA VAL A 801 7.85 5.60 -43.26
C VAL A 801 9.03 6.49 -42.83
N MET A 802 10.11 6.47 -43.61
CA MET A 802 11.29 7.30 -43.45
C MET A 802 11.09 8.64 -44.15
N VAL A 803 11.09 9.72 -43.38
CA VAL A 803 10.85 11.09 -43.86
C VAL A 803 12.16 11.86 -43.80
N VAL A 804 12.77 12.18 -44.95
CA VAL A 804 14.12 12.74 -45.01
C VAL A 804 14.14 14.17 -45.53
N SER A 805 14.84 15.04 -44.81
CA SER A 805 15.10 16.42 -45.19
C SER A 805 16.62 16.68 -45.25
N LYS A 806 17.06 17.49 -46.22
CA LYS A 806 18.45 17.97 -46.30
C LYS A 806 18.69 19.09 -45.30
N PHE A 807 19.92 19.22 -44.80
CA PHE A 807 20.40 20.44 -44.16
C PHE A 807 21.80 20.81 -44.67
N LYS A 808 22.15 22.09 -44.64
CA LYS A 808 23.37 22.62 -45.25
C LYS A 808 24.61 22.13 -44.52
N ASP A 809 25.68 21.89 -45.28
CA ASP A 809 26.98 21.49 -44.72
C ASP A 809 27.45 22.52 -43.66
N GLY A 810 27.79 22.04 -42.46
CA GLY A 810 28.26 22.84 -41.33
C GLY A 810 27.17 23.62 -40.56
N ASP A 811 25.90 23.57 -40.96
CA ASP A 811 24.80 24.32 -40.32
C ASP A 811 24.17 23.58 -39.14
N VAL A 812 24.90 23.52 -38.01
CA VAL A 812 24.46 22.81 -36.79
C VAL A 812 23.27 23.50 -36.11
N ASP A 813 23.28 24.83 -35.98
CA ASP A 813 22.22 25.56 -35.29
C ASP A 813 20.93 25.63 -36.12
N GLY A 814 21.03 25.78 -37.45
CA GLY A 814 19.88 25.78 -38.34
C GLY A 814 19.15 24.44 -38.35
N VAL A 815 19.87 23.30 -38.37
CA VAL A 815 19.25 21.98 -38.26
C VAL A 815 18.64 21.73 -36.87
N LEU A 816 19.27 22.21 -35.81
CA LEU A 816 18.73 22.12 -34.44
C LEU A 816 17.40 22.87 -34.30
N GLN A 817 17.28 24.07 -34.88
CA GLN A 817 16.03 24.83 -34.86
C GLN A 817 14.89 24.04 -35.52
N ARG A 818 15.16 23.45 -36.69
CA ARG A 818 14.18 22.63 -37.43
C ARG A 818 13.84 21.32 -36.72
N ALA A 819 14.84 20.67 -36.11
CA ALA A 819 14.67 19.46 -35.34
C ALA A 819 13.80 19.69 -34.08
N ASN A 820 13.91 20.87 -33.46
CA ASN A 820 13.10 21.26 -32.30
C ASN A 820 11.75 21.90 -32.69
N ASP A 821 11.56 22.28 -33.95
CA ASP A 821 10.28 22.77 -34.49
C ASP A 821 9.27 21.62 -34.64
N THR A 822 8.78 21.19 -33.48
CA THR A 822 7.73 20.22 -33.28
C THR A 822 7.16 20.40 -31.87
N GLU A 823 5.86 20.16 -31.74
CA GLU A 823 5.16 20.15 -30.43
C GLU A 823 5.54 18.94 -29.58
N TYR A 824 6.14 17.92 -30.18
CA TYR A 824 6.58 16.69 -29.53
C TYR A 824 7.99 16.80 -28.96
N GLY A 825 8.35 15.92 -28.02
CA GLY A 825 9.66 15.93 -27.36
C GLY A 825 10.00 14.58 -26.74
N LEU A 826 9.73 13.47 -27.43
CA LEU A 826 9.88 12.13 -26.87
C LEU A 826 11.31 11.61 -26.94
N ALA A 827 11.83 11.39 -28.15
CA ALA A 827 13.19 10.94 -28.39
C ALA A 827 13.85 11.77 -29.50
N SER A 828 15.16 11.64 -29.64
CA SER A 828 15.94 12.20 -30.73
C SER A 828 17.25 11.44 -30.89
N GLY A 829 18.00 11.70 -31.96
CA GLY A 829 19.34 11.16 -32.11
C GLY A 829 20.27 11.96 -32.99
N VAL A 830 21.56 11.70 -32.86
CA VAL A 830 22.62 12.33 -33.64
C VAL A 830 23.73 11.34 -34.00
N PHE A 831 24.10 11.30 -35.28
CA PHE A 831 25.23 10.53 -35.80
C PHE A 831 26.34 11.47 -36.27
N THR A 832 27.49 11.39 -35.61
CA THR A 832 28.67 12.24 -35.84
C THR A 832 29.87 11.58 -35.16
N ARG A 833 31.07 11.67 -35.76
CA ARG A 833 32.31 11.24 -35.10
C ARG A 833 32.91 12.33 -34.23
N ASP A 834 32.57 13.59 -34.51
CA ASP A 834 32.96 14.72 -33.66
C ASP A 834 32.20 14.73 -32.33
N ILE A 835 32.95 14.59 -31.24
CA ILE A 835 32.45 14.61 -29.86
C ILE A 835 31.89 15.99 -29.48
N ASN A 836 32.44 17.08 -30.02
CA ASN A 836 31.96 18.42 -29.72
C ASN A 836 30.55 18.61 -30.28
N LYS A 837 30.35 18.23 -31.55
CA LYS A 837 29.02 18.20 -32.17
C LYS A 837 28.07 17.28 -31.43
N ALA A 838 28.49 16.07 -31.07
CA ALA A 838 27.65 15.12 -30.34
C ALA A 838 27.11 15.72 -29.03
N MET A 839 27.99 16.25 -28.19
CA MET A 839 27.61 16.84 -26.90
C MET A 839 26.77 18.09 -27.10
N TYR A 840 27.19 19.01 -27.97
CA TYR A 840 26.49 20.27 -28.24
C TYR A 840 25.05 20.06 -28.74
N VAL A 841 24.88 19.13 -29.68
CA VAL A 841 23.57 18.76 -30.23
C VAL A 841 22.72 18.07 -29.16
N SER A 842 23.31 17.17 -28.36
CA SER A 842 22.57 16.45 -27.32
C SER A 842 22.00 17.35 -26.23
N GLU A 843 22.71 18.43 -25.88
CA GLU A 843 22.23 19.42 -24.90
C GLU A 843 21.09 20.28 -25.43
N ARG A 844 21.00 20.47 -26.75
CA ARG A 844 20.08 21.41 -27.40
C ARG A 844 18.84 20.75 -27.99
N LEU A 845 18.84 19.44 -28.20
CA LEU A 845 17.66 18.71 -28.61
C LEU A 845 16.64 18.67 -27.47
N GLU A 846 15.45 19.21 -27.71
CA GLU A 846 14.37 19.27 -26.72
C GLU A 846 13.56 17.96 -26.70
N ALA A 847 14.21 16.87 -26.29
CA ALA A 847 13.61 15.55 -26.19
C ALA A 847 13.97 14.82 -24.89
N GLY A 848 13.08 13.95 -24.42
CA GLY A 848 13.27 13.19 -23.19
C GLY A 848 14.38 12.13 -23.24
N THR A 849 14.83 11.75 -24.44
CA THR A 849 15.95 10.83 -24.67
C THR A 849 16.71 11.25 -25.92
N VAL A 850 18.04 11.32 -25.84
CA VAL A 850 18.91 11.60 -27.00
C VAL A 850 19.85 10.43 -27.22
N PHE A 851 19.80 9.81 -28.40
CA PHE A 851 20.73 8.75 -28.78
C PHE A 851 21.91 9.30 -29.59
N VAL A 852 23.14 8.96 -29.20
CA VAL A 852 24.37 9.36 -29.92
C VAL A 852 25.00 8.14 -30.57
N ASN A 853 25.16 8.14 -31.90
CA ASN A 853 25.73 7.03 -32.68
C ASN A 853 25.04 5.66 -32.47
N THR A 854 23.80 5.69 -32.01
CA THR A 854 22.90 4.53 -31.86
C THR A 854 21.45 5.01 -31.92
N TYR A 855 20.49 4.10 -31.95
CA TYR A 855 19.06 4.41 -31.88
C TYR A 855 18.29 3.18 -31.37
N ASN A 856 17.08 3.37 -30.85
CA ASN A 856 16.26 2.32 -30.21
C ASN A 856 16.98 1.59 -29.06
N LYS A 857 18.00 2.22 -28.46
CA LYS A 857 18.80 1.61 -27.40
C LYS A 857 18.22 1.98 -26.03
N THR A 858 17.00 1.53 -25.78
CA THR A 858 16.39 1.59 -24.45
C THR A 858 17.02 0.55 -23.53
N ASP A 859 16.94 0.79 -22.23
CA ASP A 859 17.41 -0.11 -21.19
C ASP A 859 16.49 0.00 -19.98
N VAL A 860 16.25 -1.09 -19.27
CA VAL A 860 15.33 -1.11 -18.13
C VAL A 860 15.79 -0.21 -16.98
N ALA A 861 17.08 0.12 -16.90
CA ALA A 861 17.63 1.05 -15.92
C ALA A 861 17.66 2.52 -16.40
N SER A 862 17.39 2.78 -17.68
CA SER A 862 17.40 4.14 -18.24
C SER A 862 15.97 4.71 -18.28
N PRO A 863 15.71 5.86 -17.62
CA PRO A 863 14.37 6.43 -17.55
C PRO A 863 13.90 6.90 -18.94
N PHE A 864 12.66 6.57 -19.28
CA PHE A 864 12.04 6.88 -20.55
C PHE A 864 10.75 7.68 -20.37
N GLY A 865 10.59 8.75 -21.14
CA GLY A 865 9.37 9.56 -21.17
C GLY A 865 9.60 10.94 -21.78
N GLY A 866 8.56 11.57 -22.31
CA GLY A 866 8.69 12.76 -23.15
C GLY A 866 8.73 14.11 -22.42
N PHE A 867 8.99 15.14 -23.22
CA PHE A 867 8.79 16.56 -22.93
C PHE A 867 7.67 17.13 -23.82
N LYS A 868 7.33 18.42 -23.63
CA LYS A 868 6.31 19.14 -24.44
C LYS A 868 4.98 18.38 -24.52
N GLN A 869 4.39 18.22 -25.71
CA GLN A 869 3.14 17.50 -25.91
C GLN A 869 3.30 15.96 -25.98
N SER A 870 4.52 15.44 -25.87
CA SER A 870 4.76 14.00 -25.66
C SER A 870 4.49 13.55 -24.23
N GLY A 871 4.06 14.47 -23.35
CA GLY A 871 3.60 14.17 -22.00
C GLY A 871 4.68 14.38 -20.93
N PHE A 872 4.54 13.66 -19.83
CA PHE A 872 5.39 13.78 -18.63
C PHE A 872 5.28 12.54 -17.74
N GLY A 873 6.28 12.38 -16.86
CA GLY A 873 6.51 11.19 -16.07
C GLY A 873 7.44 10.21 -16.80
N LYS A 874 7.99 9.26 -16.06
CA LYS A 874 8.94 8.28 -16.59
C LYS A 874 8.45 6.86 -16.38
N ASP A 875 8.66 6.02 -17.39
CA ASP A 875 8.73 4.57 -17.27
C ASP A 875 10.20 4.15 -17.23
N LEU A 876 10.50 2.94 -16.73
CA LEU A 876 11.87 2.43 -16.55
C LEU A 876 12.73 3.27 -15.58
N GLY A 877 13.92 2.75 -15.26
CA GLY A 877 14.85 3.41 -14.33
C GLY A 877 14.32 3.55 -12.91
N GLU A 878 15.10 4.21 -12.05
CA GLU A 878 14.67 4.55 -10.69
C GLU A 878 13.53 5.58 -10.70
N ASP A 879 13.56 6.53 -11.65
CA ASP A 879 12.59 7.63 -11.73
C ASP A 879 11.15 7.14 -11.87
N ALA A 880 10.90 6.02 -12.55
CA ALA A 880 9.56 5.45 -12.67
C ALA A 880 8.93 5.09 -11.31
N LEU A 881 9.73 4.72 -10.31
CA LEU A 881 9.21 4.42 -8.96
C LEU A 881 8.55 5.65 -8.34
N MET A 882 9.07 6.85 -8.62
CA MET A 882 8.55 8.11 -8.06
C MET A 882 7.13 8.41 -8.56
N GLU A 883 6.77 7.92 -9.75
CA GLU A 883 5.42 8.01 -10.28
C GLU A 883 4.40 7.13 -9.54
N TYR A 884 4.88 6.14 -8.79
CA TYR A 884 4.07 5.16 -8.05
C TYR A 884 4.24 5.27 -6.52
N LEU A 885 5.06 6.22 -6.04
CA LEU A 885 5.30 6.50 -4.63
C LEU A 885 4.72 7.86 -4.19
N LYS A 886 4.55 8.02 -2.88
CA LYS A 886 4.23 9.29 -2.21
C LYS A 886 5.30 9.59 -1.17
N THR A 887 5.61 10.87 -1.03
CA THR A 887 6.46 11.39 0.03
C THR A 887 5.60 11.95 1.16
N LYS A 888 5.84 11.52 2.39
CA LYS A 888 5.28 12.14 3.60
C LYS A 888 6.41 12.67 4.46
N ALA A 889 6.38 13.97 4.72
CA ALA A 889 7.24 14.57 5.72
C ALA A 889 6.68 14.29 7.12
N VAL A 890 7.51 13.71 7.97
CA VAL A 890 7.25 13.53 9.40
C VAL A 890 8.25 14.40 10.14
N THR A 891 7.73 15.45 10.79
CA THR A 891 8.53 16.35 11.62
C THR A 891 8.27 16.01 13.08
N VAL A 892 9.35 15.71 13.81
CA VAL A 892 9.31 15.43 15.26
C VAL A 892 10.09 16.51 15.97
N GLU A 893 9.43 17.19 16.90
CA GLU A 893 10.06 18.04 17.91
C GLU A 893 10.28 17.17 19.17
N TYR A 894 11.49 17.17 19.72
CA TYR A 894 11.87 16.30 20.85
C TYR A 894 12.78 16.95 21.89
#